data_AF-A0A0V1JKA1-F1
#
_entry.id   AF-A0A0V1JKA1-F1
#
_cell.length_a   1.000
_cell.length_b   1.000
_cell.length_c   1.000
_cell.angle_alpha   90.00
_cell.angle_beta   90.00
_cell.angle_gamma   90.00
#
_symmetry.space_group_name_H-M   'P 1'
#
loop_
_entity.id
_entity.type
_entity.pdbx_description
1 polymer ?
#
loop_
_entity_poly.entity_id
_entity_poly.type
_entity_poly.pdbx_seq_one_letter_code
_entity_poly.pdbx_strand_id
1 'polypeptide(L)'
;MKDHPLRLTKRGKLQQRRSALNEQIKKQLRLRAGAQNLYNATEDKKIRELVQLELSFLESSLQHLKMELADLNTAWQVYQNDQCANAMPLITLGLKEAKLTDFTVPFQNMLHDYYHQDAALFDNAIKKLNTLRENTMLPSRDEEGVKLLSTYYCQLCHVEKRFFYQSVHKDIYFEWFDAFTGVPSVQRSIAFEKGSVLFNIAALYTQIAVNQNRSKVHGCQAAVNSFTDAFNTLTHLRSKFANSPSVDMQSDMLDAVLQVIHAQIFECYCEQMFLENETSNNSNSNNLPTAHMLLAKECAHVAACYGRCQTRMSSSSVAPFLPSTWNTLINVKRSFYTALAHLQTACATLSITDANRNDTKKHFTHLFDIAKCKDCAFTYGVELNQPPATSKAQHLLAQIHLRITLTTLDECTVKIRLSKQLRKHAALQHILQQTVQDAKAKLQQCETDDKFADLYEAAPIVPISTLKLNNQNMTWQPMQSDEDDLFKLMGPVSTFCTENQFQPIRTLNLVKDSEISEFGFTVTGDTTPVRVDKVDSRGIAGKAGMKSGDVLLKVNGVPVLWECCTNVQQLINATGRTLSITIQPCDQRTAAAVCNISLPTMNAKTYSPMTTTASSKINRYDDILQETTNTPGLSNRGRMSSATTKQKNKFSRRSFLNLFNIKRHSKSSSAINTLPTHLR
;
A
#
# COMPACT_ATOMS: atom_id res chain seq x y z
N MET A 1 -4.95 12.34 -26.90
CA MET A 1 -4.74 12.63 -25.45
C MET A 1 -5.09 14.04 -24.99
N LYS A 2 -4.82 15.15 -25.71
CA LYS A 2 -4.98 16.52 -25.14
C LYS A 2 -6.39 16.81 -24.61
N ASP A 3 -7.42 16.40 -25.34
CA ASP A 3 -8.84 16.72 -25.10
C ASP A 3 -9.63 15.62 -24.36
N HIS A 4 -8.93 14.71 -23.65
CA HIS A 4 -9.58 13.58 -22.98
C HIS A 4 -10.52 14.04 -21.85
N PRO A 5 -11.81 13.62 -21.79
CA PRO A 5 -12.81 14.15 -20.85
C PRO A 5 -12.38 14.15 -19.38
N LEU A 6 -11.71 13.08 -18.92
CA LEU A 6 -11.19 12.98 -17.55
C LEU A 6 -10.25 14.14 -17.15
N ARG A 7 -9.56 14.78 -18.10
CA ARG A 7 -8.68 15.94 -17.86
C ARG A 7 -9.43 17.19 -17.41
N LEU A 8 -10.69 17.35 -17.82
CA LEU A 8 -11.51 18.52 -17.50
C LEU A 8 -12.09 18.48 -16.07
N THR A 9 -12.14 17.29 -15.47
CA THR A 9 -12.61 17.09 -14.09
C THR A 9 -11.73 17.80 -13.06
N LYS A 10 -12.25 18.09 -11.86
CA LYS A 10 -11.46 18.67 -10.75
C LYS A 10 -10.19 17.83 -10.47
N ARG A 11 -10.33 16.50 -10.47
CA ARG A 11 -9.24 15.51 -10.26
C ARG A 11 -8.23 15.51 -11.41
N GLY A 12 -8.70 15.59 -12.66
CA GLY A 12 -7.86 15.69 -13.86
C GLY A 12 -7.02 16.97 -13.90
N LYS A 13 -7.62 18.13 -13.59
CA LYS A 13 -6.91 19.41 -13.47
C LYS A 13 -5.84 19.39 -12.39
N LEU A 14 -6.12 18.76 -11.23
CA LEU A 14 -5.14 18.56 -10.16
C LEU A 14 -3.95 17.70 -10.64
N GLN A 15 -4.22 16.59 -11.32
CA GLN A 15 -3.18 15.73 -11.90
C GLN A 15 -2.34 16.48 -12.97
N GLN A 16 -2.98 17.29 -13.83
CA GLN A 16 -2.25 18.10 -14.83
C GLN A 16 -1.29 19.09 -14.17
N ARG A 17 -1.72 19.80 -13.13
CA ARG A 17 -0.84 20.74 -12.40
C ARG A 17 0.32 20.02 -11.72
N ARG A 18 0.05 18.87 -11.09
CA ARG A 18 1.08 17.99 -10.51
C ARG A 18 2.09 17.52 -11.57
N SER A 19 1.64 17.16 -12.77
CA SER A 19 2.53 16.73 -13.86
C SER A 19 3.39 17.87 -14.43
N ALA A 20 2.83 19.08 -14.57
CA ALA A 20 3.60 20.27 -14.93
C ALA A 20 4.68 20.59 -13.87
N LEU A 21 4.35 20.42 -12.58
CA LEU A 21 5.27 20.65 -11.47
C LEU A 21 6.37 19.59 -11.39
N ASN A 22 6.04 18.32 -11.65
CA ASN A 22 7.00 17.21 -11.77
C ASN A 22 8.06 17.48 -12.84
N GLU A 23 7.67 18.01 -14.02
CA GLU A 23 8.63 18.42 -15.05
C GLU A 23 9.51 19.60 -14.62
N GLN A 24 8.97 20.56 -13.88
CA GLN A 24 9.77 21.66 -13.32
C GLN A 24 10.78 21.15 -12.28
N ILE A 25 10.38 20.24 -11.40
CA ILE A 25 11.27 19.57 -10.43
C ILE A 25 12.38 18.81 -11.16
N LYS A 26 12.05 18.01 -12.18
CA LYS A 26 13.00 17.31 -13.05
C LYS A 26 13.98 18.25 -13.75
N LYS A 27 13.50 19.39 -14.27
CA LYS A 27 14.35 20.43 -14.86
C LYS A 27 15.31 21.03 -13.84
N GLN A 28 14.82 21.43 -12.66
CA GLN A 28 15.65 22.02 -11.61
C GLN A 28 16.69 21.05 -11.06
N LEU A 29 16.35 19.76 -10.89
CA LEU A 29 17.30 18.73 -10.49
C LEU A 29 18.45 18.56 -11.51
N ARG A 30 18.15 18.61 -12.81
CA ARG A 30 19.15 18.57 -13.88
C ARG A 30 20.06 19.80 -13.87
N LEU A 31 19.50 21.00 -13.70
CA LEU A 31 20.28 22.24 -13.57
C LEU A 31 21.21 22.21 -12.35
N ARG A 32 20.69 21.80 -11.18
CA ARG A 32 21.49 21.64 -9.95
C ARG A 32 22.61 20.62 -10.12
N ALA A 33 22.36 19.49 -10.77
CA ALA A 33 23.40 18.50 -11.04
C ALA A 33 24.48 19.03 -12.00
N GLY A 34 24.09 19.76 -13.05
CA GLY A 34 25.03 20.42 -13.96
C GLY A 34 25.90 21.47 -13.26
N ALA A 35 25.28 22.34 -12.44
CA ALA A 35 25.99 23.32 -11.63
C ALA A 35 26.94 22.67 -10.61
N GLN A 36 26.53 21.58 -9.95
CA GLN A 36 27.39 20.85 -9.01
C GLN A 36 28.61 20.22 -9.71
N ASN A 37 28.41 19.66 -10.91
CA ASN A 37 29.51 19.13 -11.71
C ASN A 37 30.49 20.24 -12.13
N LEU A 38 29.98 21.41 -12.54
CA LEU A 38 30.81 22.57 -12.86
C LEU A 38 31.57 23.11 -11.64
N TYR A 39 30.94 23.17 -10.47
CA TYR A 39 31.57 23.56 -9.21
C TYR A 39 32.74 22.62 -8.86
N ASN A 40 32.54 21.31 -9.02
CA ASN A 40 33.55 20.29 -8.75
C ASN A 40 34.69 20.29 -9.77
N ALA A 41 34.40 20.59 -11.04
CA ALA A 41 35.38 20.57 -12.14
C ALA A 41 36.19 21.87 -12.28
N THR A 42 35.70 23.01 -11.77
CA THR A 42 36.35 24.31 -11.97
C THR A 42 37.35 24.62 -10.86
N GLU A 43 38.58 24.98 -11.23
CA GLU A 43 39.64 25.41 -10.32
C GLU A 43 39.66 26.93 -10.05
N ASP A 44 39.11 27.75 -10.97
CA ASP A 44 38.99 29.20 -10.78
C ASP A 44 38.06 29.54 -9.61
N LYS A 45 38.62 30.24 -8.62
CA LYS A 45 37.93 30.70 -7.42
C LYS A 45 36.71 31.58 -7.73
N LYS A 46 36.78 32.49 -8.72
CA LYS A 46 35.67 33.41 -9.06
C LYS A 46 34.49 32.66 -9.66
N ILE A 47 34.77 31.73 -10.57
CA ILE A 47 33.73 30.88 -11.16
C ILE A 47 33.14 29.97 -10.09
N ARG A 48 33.97 29.40 -9.20
CA ARG A 48 33.52 28.56 -8.08
C ARG A 48 32.57 29.32 -7.13
N GLU A 49 32.89 30.57 -6.77
CA GLU A 49 32.02 31.44 -5.95
C GLU A 49 30.69 31.76 -6.67
N LEU A 50 30.72 32.05 -7.98
CA LEU A 50 29.51 32.30 -8.78
C LEU A 50 28.62 31.06 -8.87
N VAL A 51 29.19 29.89 -9.14
CA VAL A 51 28.45 28.63 -9.20
C VAL A 51 27.89 28.22 -7.83
N GLN A 52 28.58 28.56 -6.74
CA GLN A 52 28.05 28.36 -5.38
C GLN A 52 26.79 29.20 -5.11
N LEU A 53 26.79 30.46 -5.56
CA LEU A 53 25.60 31.32 -5.47
C LEU A 53 24.45 30.73 -6.28
N GLU A 54 24.71 30.32 -7.54
CA GLU A 54 23.70 29.72 -8.41
C GLU A 54 23.14 28.40 -7.82
N LEU A 55 23.99 27.56 -7.23
CA LEU A 55 23.55 26.35 -6.52
C LEU A 55 22.57 26.69 -5.38
N SER A 56 22.83 27.74 -4.60
CA SER A 56 21.92 28.17 -3.53
C SER A 56 20.55 28.65 -4.07
N PHE A 57 20.54 29.32 -5.22
CA PHE A 57 19.32 29.75 -5.90
C PHE A 57 18.51 28.56 -6.46
N LEU A 58 19.19 27.59 -7.07
CA LEU A 58 18.59 26.36 -7.57
C LEU A 58 18.01 25.50 -6.44
N GLU A 59 18.67 25.43 -5.28
CA GLU A 59 18.15 24.73 -4.10
C GLU A 59 16.93 25.41 -3.49
N SER A 60 16.94 26.75 -3.38
CA SER A 60 15.77 27.52 -2.94
C SER A 60 14.58 27.35 -3.90
N SER A 61 14.84 27.39 -5.21
CA SER A 61 13.84 27.15 -6.25
C SER A 61 13.26 25.73 -6.18
N LEU A 62 14.11 24.70 -6.02
CA LEU A 62 13.68 23.32 -5.86
C LEU A 62 12.84 23.13 -4.58
N GLN A 63 13.20 23.80 -3.48
CA GLN A 63 12.43 23.76 -2.25
C GLN A 63 11.05 24.40 -2.42
N HIS A 64 10.93 25.50 -3.15
CA HIS A 64 9.65 26.12 -3.48
C HIS A 64 8.73 25.17 -4.26
N LEU A 65 9.25 24.52 -5.31
CA LEU A 65 8.47 23.55 -6.10
C LEU A 65 8.01 22.34 -5.25
N LYS A 66 8.86 21.85 -4.34
CA LYS A 66 8.49 20.78 -3.39
C LYS A 66 7.38 21.22 -2.42
N MET A 67 7.39 22.46 -1.95
CA MET A 67 6.30 23.00 -1.12
C MET A 67 4.99 23.11 -1.90
N GLU A 68 5.02 23.58 -3.16
CA GLU A 68 3.82 23.61 -4.00
C GLU A 68 3.28 22.18 -4.22
N LEU A 69 4.15 21.19 -4.43
CA LEU A 69 3.73 19.80 -4.58
C LEU A 69 3.11 19.25 -3.29
N ALA A 70 3.67 19.58 -2.13
CA ALA A 70 3.09 19.22 -0.84
C ALA A 70 1.71 19.87 -0.61
N ASP A 71 1.50 21.11 -1.07
CA ASP A 71 0.19 21.78 -1.05
C ASP A 71 -0.82 21.06 -1.96
N LEU A 72 -0.41 20.58 -3.15
CA LEU A 72 -1.26 19.77 -4.04
C LEU A 72 -1.56 18.37 -3.47
N ASN A 73 -0.58 17.73 -2.82
CA ASN A 73 -0.74 16.46 -2.12
C ASN A 73 -1.61 16.57 -0.84
N THR A 74 -1.97 17.80 -0.46
CA THR A 74 -2.91 18.13 0.61
C THR A 74 -4.27 18.58 0.04
N ALA A 75 -4.51 18.54 -1.27
CA ALA A 75 -5.78 18.90 -1.91
C ALA A 75 -6.88 17.81 -1.83
N TRP A 76 -6.89 17.04 -0.74
CA TRP A 76 -7.85 15.99 -0.37
C TRP A 76 -9.33 16.28 -0.65
N GLN A 77 -9.80 17.52 -0.51
CA GLN A 77 -11.18 17.96 -0.79
C GLN A 77 -11.63 17.63 -2.22
N VAL A 78 -10.70 17.53 -3.18
CA VAL A 78 -11.00 17.17 -4.59
C VAL A 78 -11.41 15.69 -4.75
N TYR A 79 -11.17 14.87 -3.73
CA TYR A 79 -11.49 13.44 -3.71
C TYR A 79 -12.65 13.09 -2.77
N GLN A 80 -12.90 13.87 -1.71
CA GLN A 80 -14.01 13.62 -0.79
C GLN A 80 -15.38 13.65 -1.50
N ASN A 81 -16.35 12.92 -0.97
CA ASN A 81 -17.74 13.02 -1.42
C ASN A 81 -18.39 14.32 -0.94
N ASP A 82 -18.92 15.14 -1.85
CA ASP A 82 -19.59 16.41 -1.54
C ASP A 82 -20.85 16.24 -0.66
N GLN A 83 -21.47 15.04 -0.62
CA GLN A 83 -22.60 14.71 0.27
C GLN A 83 -22.18 14.49 1.73
N CYS A 84 -20.89 14.33 2.02
CA CYS A 84 -20.36 14.08 3.35
C CYS A 84 -19.81 15.35 4.02
N ALA A 85 -20.53 16.47 3.90
CA ALA A 85 -20.12 17.77 4.42
C ALA A 85 -19.82 17.80 5.95
N ASN A 86 -20.33 16.81 6.70
CA ASN A 86 -20.15 16.65 8.14
C ASN A 86 -19.27 15.45 8.54
N ALA A 87 -18.53 14.81 7.61
CA ALA A 87 -17.65 13.68 7.92
C ALA A 87 -16.19 14.11 8.11
N MET A 88 -15.45 13.39 8.97
CA MET A 88 -14.03 13.68 9.24
C MET A 88 -13.22 13.42 7.95
N PRO A 89 -12.59 14.42 7.32
CA PRO A 89 -12.01 14.27 6.00
C PRO A 89 -10.84 13.26 5.97
N LEU A 90 -10.72 12.50 4.89
CA LEU A 90 -9.79 11.38 4.76
C LEU A 90 -8.61 11.69 3.83
N ILE A 91 -7.43 11.19 4.18
CA ILE A 91 -6.20 11.22 3.40
C ILE A 91 -6.30 10.23 2.23
N THR A 92 -5.88 10.67 1.04
CA THR A 92 -5.74 9.85 -0.17
C THR A 92 -4.31 9.83 -0.68
N LEU A 93 -3.94 8.77 -1.40
CA LEU A 93 -2.71 8.74 -2.19
C LEU A 93 -2.93 9.36 -3.57
N GLY A 94 -2.00 10.22 -4.00
CA GLY A 94 -1.91 10.67 -5.38
C GLY A 94 -1.24 9.60 -6.27
N LEU A 95 -1.68 9.46 -7.52
CA LEU A 95 -1.08 8.49 -8.44
C LEU A 95 0.36 8.88 -8.81
N LYS A 96 1.26 7.90 -8.88
CA LYS A 96 2.53 8.01 -9.61
C LYS A 96 2.24 8.31 -11.07
N GLU A 97 3.10 9.11 -11.68
CA GLU A 97 3.00 9.45 -13.10
C GLU A 97 4.08 8.72 -13.88
N ALA A 98 3.70 8.05 -14.97
CA ALA A 98 4.64 7.46 -15.92
C ALA A 98 4.99 8.46 -17.03
N LYS A 99 6.13 8.25 -17.70
CA LYS A 99 6.31 8.69 -19.09
C LYS A 99 5.98 7.58 -20.06
N LEU A 100 5.69 7.96 -21.30
CA LEU A 100 5.56 7.03 -22.42
C LEU A 100 6.83 6.20 -22.58
N THR A 101 6.65 4.93 -22.89
CA THR A 101 7.68 3.93 -23.15
C THR A 101 7.14 3.15 -24.35
N ASP A 102 7.92 3.07 -25.43
CA ASP A 102 7.53 2.34 -26.63
C ASP A 102 8.14 0.93 -26.60
N PHE A 103 7.29 -0.09 -26.73
CA PHE A 103 7.70 -1.49 -26.83
C PHE A 103 7.97 -1.95 -28.26
N THR A 104 7.62 -1.16 -29.29
CA THR A 104 7.63 -1.55 -30.71
C THR A 104 9.00 -2.06 -31.16
N VAL A 105 10.00 -1.18 -31.24
CA VAL A 105 11.33 -1.57 -31.74
C VAL A 105 11.99 -2.63 -30.84
N PRO A 106 12.00 -2.52 -29.50
CA PRO A 106 12.63 -3.54 -28.64
C PRO A 106 12.01 -4.94 -28.78
N PHE A 107 10.68 -5.05 -28.90
CA PHE A 107 10.02 -6.35 -29.04
C PHE A 107 10.11 -6.88 -30.46
N GLN A 108 10.04 -6.04 -31.50
CA GLN A 108 10.26 -6.47 -32.88
C GLN A 108 11.67 -7.04 -33.06
N ASN A 109 12.70 -6.36 -32.55
CA ASN A 109 14.08 -6.85 -32.54
C ASN A 109 14.18 -8.18 -31.78
N MET A 110 13.56 -8.30 -30.60
CA MET A 110 13.60 -9.54 -29.83
C MET A 110 12.86 -10.71 -30.51
N LEU A 111 11.75 -10.45 -31.20
CA LEU A 111 11.02 -11.45 -31.98
C LEU A 111 11.85 -11.97 -33.15
N HIS A 112 12.58 -11.08 -33.84
CA HIS A 112 13.44 -11.42 -34.97
C HIS A 112 14.76 -12.07 -34.54
N ASP A 113 15.49 -11.46 -33.61
CA ASP A 113 16.87 -11.82 -33.27
C ASP A 113 16.96 -12.99 -32.27
N TYR A 114 15.98 -13.13 -31.37
CA TYR A 114 16.01 -14.14 -30.30
C TYR A 114 14.96 -15.25 -30.49
N TYR A 115 13.76 -14.91 -30.98
CA TYR A 115 12.72 -15.90 -31.26
C TYR A 115 12.68 -16.39 -32.72
N HIS A 116 13.37 -15.70 -33.63
CA HIS A 116 13.39 -16.00 -35.07
C HIS A 116 11.99 -16.12 -35.69
N GLN A 117 11.05 -15.31 -35.19
CA GLN A 117 9.68 -15.18 -35.66
C GLN A 117 9.53 -13.89 -36.49
N ASP A 118 8.59 -13.89 -37.44
CA ASP A 118 8.21 -12.67 -38.13
C ASP A 118 7.52 -11.70 -37.16
N ALA A 119 8.20 -10.59 -36.87
CA ALA A 119 7.72 -9.58 -35.94
C ALA A 119 6.41 -8.92 -36.40
N ALA A 120 6.12 -8.88 -37.72
CA ALA A 120 4.90 -8.31 -38.27
C ALA A 120 3.62 -9.03 -37.80
N LEU A 121 3.72 -10.32 -37.43
CA LEU A 121 2.62 -11.08 -36.85
C LEU A 121 2.17 -10.55 -35.48
N PHE A 122 3.05 -9.84 -34.77
CA PHE A 122 2.83 -9.36 -33.40
C PHE A 122 2.58 -7.85 -33.30
N ASP A 123 2.62 -7.13 -34.42
CA ASP A 123 2.39 -5.69 -34.51
C ASP A 123 1.11 -5.23 -33.80
N ASN A 124 0.02 -5.99 -33.93
CA ASN A 124 -1.25 -5.70 -33.24
C ASN A 124 -1.14 -5.92 -31.72
N ALA A 125 -0.46 -6.98 -31.28
CA ALA A 125 -0.23 -7.25 -29.85
C ALA A 125 0.62 -6.14 -29.21
N ILE A 126 1.67 -5.67 -29.89
CA ILE A 126 2.53 -4.59 -29.40
C ILE A 126 1.78 -3.25 -29.40
N LYS A 127 1.01 -2.93 -30.46
CA LYS A 127 0.14 -1.74 -30.51
C LYS A 127 -0.90 -1.76 -29.38
N LYS A 128 -1.49 -2.90 -29.07
CA LYS A 128 -2.40 -3.09 -27.92
C LYS A 128 -1.68 -2.86 -26.59
N LEU A 129 -0.47 -3.40 -26.39
CA LEU A 129 0.30 -3.20 -25.16
C LEU A 129 0.68 -1.72 -24.95
N ASN A 130 1.17 -1.04 -25.99
CA ASN A 130 1.43 0.40 -25.96
C ASN A 130 0.16 1.19 -25.60
N THR A 131 -0.96 0.91 -26.27
CA THR A 131 -2.26 1.57 -26.00
C THR A 131 -2.75 1.33 -24.58
N LEU A 132 -2.64 0.10 -24.07
CA LEU A 132 -3.02 -0.27 -22.71
C LEU A 132 -2.20 0.52 -21.69
N ARG A 133 -0.87 0.62 -21.90
CA ARG A 133 0.03 1.43 -21.09
C ARG A 133 -0.32 2.92 -21.14
N GLU A 134 -0.58 3.48 -22.32
CA GLU A 134 -1.03 4.87 -22.46
C GLU A 134 -2.30 5.16 -21.65
N ASN A 135 -3.29 4.27 -21.70
CA ASN A 135 -4.53 4.39 -20.95
C ASN A 135 -4.28 4.39 -19.42
N THR A 136 -3.33 3.58 -18.92
CA THR A 136 -2.97 3.55 -17.50
C THR A 136 -2.36 4.85 -16.96
N MET A 137 -1.98 5.80 -17.82
CA MET A 137 -1.49 7.12 -17.42
C MET A 137 -2.61 8.07 -16.97
N LEU A 138 -3.86 7.79 -17.35
CA LEU A 138 -5.03 8.59 -16.94
C LEU A 138 -6.25 7.68 -16.68
N PRO A 139 -6.19 6.76 -15.69
CA PRO A 139 -7.29 5.87 -15.38
C PRO A 139 -8.48 6.66 -14.83
N SER A 140 -9.68 6.15 -15.04
CA SER A 140 -10.89 6.63 -14.37
C SER A 140 -10.77 6.43 -12.85
N ARG A 141 -11.63 7.10 -12.06
CA ARG A 141 -11.51 7.20 -10.60
C ARG A 141 -12.54 6.34 -9.87
N ASP A 142 -12.60 5.09 -10.32
CA ASP A 142 -13.63 4.07 -10.09
C ASP A 142 -13.05 2.66 -10.35
N GLU A 143 -13.89 1.64 -10.26
CA GLU A 143 -13.53 0.22 -10.44
C GLU A 143 -13.03 -0.10 -11.86
N GLU A 144 -13.50 0.60 -12.91
CA GLU A 144 -12.98 0.43 -14.27
C GLU A 144 -11.52 0.87 -14.38
N GLY A 145 -11.12 1.91 -13.64
CA GLY A 145 -9.72 2.31 -13.52
C GLY A 145 -8.86 1.26 -12.81
N VAL A 146 -9.44 0.53 -11.85
CA VAL A 146 -8.78 -0.60 -11.15
C VAL A 146 -8.67 -1.80 -12.10
N LYS A 147 -9.72 -2.11 -12.86
CA LYS A 147 -9.69 -3.17 -13.90
C LYS A 147 -8.63 -2.86 -14.94
N LEU A 148 -8.58 -1.64 -15.48
CA LEU A 148 -7.57 -1.19 -16.45
C LEU A 148 -6.13 -1.40 -15.95
N LEU A 149 -5.82 -0.95 -14.73
CA LEU A 149 -4.49 -1.11 -14.12
C LEU A 149 -4.17 -2.58 -13.83
N SER A 150 -5.15 -3.37 -13.39
CA SER A 150 -5.01 -4.81 -13.13
C SER A 150 -4.74 -5.58 -14.42
N THR A 151 -5.49 -5.31 -15.49
CA THR A 151 -5.26 -5.87 -16.83
C THR A 151 -3.83 -5.58 -17.30
N TYR A 152 -3.37 -4.33 -17.18
CA TYR A 152 -1.99 -3.99 -17.55
C TYR A 152 -0.94 -4.72 -16.69
N TYR A 153 -1.17 -4.83 -15.37
CA TYR A 153 -0.30 -5.62 -14.49
C TYR A 153 -0.25 -7.11 -14.87
N CYS A 154 -1.39 -7.72 -15.25
CA CYS A 154 -1.45 -9.08 -15.77
C CYS A 154 -0.64 -9.22 -17.06
N GLN A 155 -0.83 -8.32 -18.04
CA GLN A 155 -0.05 -8.33 -19.28
C GLN A 155 1.46 -8.16 -19.01
N LEU A 156 1.86 -7.31 -18.06
CA LEU A 156 3.25 -7.22 -17.61
C LEU A 156 3.79 -8.52 -17.01
N CYS A 157 2.95 -9.36 -16.37
CA CYS A 157 3.36 -10.70 -15.90
C CYS A 157 3.59 -11.69 -17.04
N HIS A 158 2.87 -11.58 -18.15
CA HIS A 158 3.11 -12.38 -19.36
C HIS A 158 4.35 -11.88 -20.11
N VAL A 159 4.43 -10.56 -20.31
CA VAL A 159 5.55 -9.88 -20.96
C VAL A 159 6.87 -10.11 -20.23
N GLU A 160 6.89 -10.11 -18.90
CA GLU A 160 8.10 -10.43 -18.12
C GLU A 160 8.69 -11.79 -18.48
N LYS A 161 7.84 -12.83 -18.58
CA LYS A 161 8.30 -14.19 -18.94
C LYS A 161 8.72 -14.29 -20.41
N ARG A 162 8.02 -13.60 -21.31
CA ARG A 162 8.25 -13.67 -22.78
C ARG A 162 9.31 -12.72 -23.30
N PHE A 163 9.67 -11.68 -22.55
CA PHE A 163 10.54 -10.61 -23.05
C PHE A 163 11.52 -10.06 -22.00
N PHE A 164 11.75 -10.68 -20.83
CA PHE A 164 12.68 -10.14 -19.80
C PHE A 164 13.58 -11.22 -19.11
N TYR A 165 14.80 -11.46 -19.65
CA TYR A 165 15.89 -12.25 -19.05
C TYR A 165 17.27 -11.55 -19.10
N GLN A 166 18.23 -11.99 -18.27
CA GLN A 166 19.41 -11.25 -17.77
C GLN A 166 20.45 -10.67 -18.77
N SER A 167 20.22 -10.61 -20.08
CA SER A 167 21.14 -10.00 -21.05
C SER A 167 20.52 -9.13 -22.15
N VAL A 168 19.20 -9.23 -22.42
CA VAL A 168 18.60 -8.72 -23.68
C VAL A 168 17.97 -7.31 -23.54
N HIS A 169 17.58 -6.87 -22.35
CA HIS A 169 16.72 -5.67 -22.14
C HIS A 169 17.50 -4.35 -22.07
N LYS A 170 18.33 -4.06 -23.07
CA LYS A 170 19.19 -2.87 -23.07
C LYS A 170 18.45 -1.56 -23.35
N ASP A 171 17.31 -1.65 -24.05
CA ASP A 171 16.73 -0.47 -24.72
C ASP A 171 15.37 -0.02 -24.16
N ILE A 172 14.77 -0.76 -23.22
CA ILE A 172 13.50 -0.38 -22.57
C ILE A 172 13.77 0.35 -21.26
N TYR A 173 13.29 1.59 -21.15
CA TYR A 173 13.41 2.42 -19.95
C TYR A 173 12.01 2.83 -19.43
N PHE A 174 11.76 2.49 -18.17
CA PHE A 174 10.57 2.87 -17.43
C PHE A 174 10.90 4.10 -16.57
N GLU A 175 10.37 5.27 -16.96
CA GLU A 175 10.47 6.51 -16.16
C GLU A 175 9.15 6.77 -15.41
N TRP A 176 9.24 6.87 -14.08
CA TRP A 176 8.14 7.19 -13.19
C TRP A 176 8.51 8.32 -12.24
N PHE A 177 7.53 9.17 -11.91
CA PHE A 177 7.66 10.17 -10.87
C PHE A 177 7.19 9.62 -9.52
N ASP A 178 7.94 9.98 -8.48
CA ASP A 178 7.63 9.67 -7.09
C ASP A 178 6.34 10.37 -6.62
N ALA A 179 5.47 9.62 -5.95
CA ALA A 179 4.12 10.06 -5.62
C ALA A 179 4.03 11.17 -4.57
N PHE A 180 5.11 11.44 -3.82
CA PHE A 180 5.13 12.44 -2.75
C PHE A 180 6.07 13.61 -3.08
N THR A 181 7.23 13.30 -3.67
CA THR A 181 8.34 14.24 -3.89
C THR A 181 8.44 14.76 -5.32
N GLY A 182 7.77 14.13 -6.29
CA GLY A 182 7.82 14.52 -7.71
C GLY A 182 9.19 14.30 -8.35
N VAL A 183 10.08 13.55 -7.71
CA VAL A 183 11.40 13.20 -8.24
C VAL A 183 11.25 12.07 -9.27
N PRO A 184 11.81 12.20 -10.48
CA PRO A 184 11.80 11.11 -11.46
C PRO A 184 12.79 10.01 -11.10
N SER A 185 12.38 8.76 -11.32
CA SER A 185 13.23 7.56 -11.26
C SER A 185 13.10 6.80 -12.58
N VAL A 186 14.25 6.41 -13.15
CA VAL A 186 14.33 5.66 -14.40
C VAL A 186 14.95 4.30 -14.13
N GLN A 187 14.33 3.23 -14.60
CA GLN A 187 14.83 1.85 -14.48
C GLN A 187 14.59 1.05 -15.75
N ARG A 188 15.40 0.02 -15.96
CA ARG A 188 15.19 -1.00 -17.02
C ARG A 188 14.46 -2.25 -16.52
N SER A 189 14.24 -2.34 -15.20
CA SER A 189 13.58 -3.49 -14.57
C SER A 189 12.07 -3.42 -14.73
N ILE A 190 11.46 -4.45 -15.33
CA ILE A 190 10.01 -4.61 -15.39
C ILE A 190 9.37 -4.72 -14.01
N ALA A 191 10.11 -5.17 -12.98
CA ALA A 191 9.63 -5.14 -11.61
C ALA A 191 9.36 -3.71 -11.09
N PHE A 192 10.08 -2.69 -11.59
CA PHE A 192 9.82 -1.29 -11.24
C PHE A 192 8.53 -0.75 -11.88
N GLU A 193 8.25 -1.13 -13.13
CA GLU A 193 6.97 -0.84 -13.81
C GLU A 193 5.81 -1.53 -13.06
N LYS A 194 5.92 -2.84 -12.80
CA LYS A 194 4.92 -3.64 -12.07
C LYS A 194 4.64 -3.09 -10.66
N GLY A 195 5.69 -2.74 -9.91
CA GLY A 195 5.56 -2.11 -8.60
C GLY A 195 4.87 -0.74 -8.67
N SER A 196 5.21 0.09 -9.67
CA SER A 196 4.58 1.40 -9.87
C SER A 196 3.10 1.30 -10.24
N VAL A 197 2.73 0.29 -11.04
CA VAL A 197 1.31 -0.01 -11.35
C VAL A 197 0.56 -0.47 -10.10
N LEU A 198 1.14 -1.37 -9.28
CA LEU A 198 0.54 -1.78 -7.99
C LEU A 198 0.32 -0.61 -7.03
N PHE A 199 1.29 0.31 -6.93
CA PHE A 199 1.12 1.54 -6.15
C PHE A 199 -0.08 2.35 -6.65
N ASN A 200 -0.24 2.47 -7.98
CA ASN A 200 -1.38 3.18 -8.56
C ASN A 200 -2.72 2.47 -8.34
N ILE A 201 -2.76 1.13 -8.34
CA ILE A 201 -3.96 0.35 -7.96
C ILE A 201 -4.36 0.68 -6.52
N ALA A 202 -3.41 0.60 -5.57
CA ALA A 202 -3.67 0.93 -4.18
C ALA A 202 -4.11 2.39 -3.99
N ALA A 203 -3.44 3.32 -4.67
CA ALA A 203 -3.78 4.74 -4.59
C ALA A 203 -5.17 5.01 -5.16
N LEU A 204 -5.57 4.32 -6.21
CA LEU A 204 -6.90 4.39 -6.78
C LEU A 204 -7.96 3.87 -5.80
N TYR A 205 -7.73 2.73 -5.14
CA TYR A 205 -8.59 2.24 -4.06
C TYR A 205 -8.75 3.28 -2.91
N THR A 206 -7.68 3.99 -2.52
CA THR A 206 -7.84 5.10 -1.54
C THR A 206 -8.71 6.24 -2.05
N GLN A 207 -8.65 6.58 -3.35
CA GLN A 207 -9.48 7.62 -3.96
C GLN A 207 -10.95 7.19 -4.08
N ILE A 208 -11.21 5.90 -4.30
CA ILE A 208 -12.55 5.30 -4.28
C ILE A 208 -13.12 5.34 -2.85
N ALA A 209 -12.32 4.94 -1.84
CA ALA A 209 -12.73 4.88 -0.44
C ALA A 209 -13.23 6.23 0.10
N VAL A 210 -12.49 7.33 -0.13
CA VAL A 210 -12.89 8.67 0.36
C VAL A 210 -14.07 9.28 -0.39
N ASN A 211 -14.38 8.75 -1.58
CA ASN A 211 -15.49 9.19 -2.42
C ASN A 211 -16.80 8.47 -2.06
N GLN A 212 -16.78 7.50 -1.14
CA GLN A 212 -17.99 6.84 -0.63
C GLN A 212 -18.83 7.78 0.24
N ASN A 213 -20.16 7.63 0.21
CA ASN A 213 -21.04 8.41 1.06
C ASN A 213 -21.10 7.83 2.49
N ARG A 214 -20.18 8.29 3.34
CA ARG A 214 -20.08 7.94 4.77
C ARG A 214 -21.16 8.58 5.67
N SER A 215 -22.21 9.20 5.10
CA SER A 215 -23.43 9.52 5.87
C SER A 215 -24.40 8.33 5.95
N LYS A 216 -24.01 7.15 5.43
CA LYS A 216 -24.82 5.93 5.37
C LYS A 216 -23.96 4.72 5.71
N VAL A 217 -24.51 3.79 6.49
CA VAL A 217 -23.86 2.53 6.91
C VAL A 217 -23.20 1.79 5.73
N HIS A 218 -23.93 1.61 4.63
CA HIS A 218 -23.41 0.97 3.41
C HIS A 218 -22.19 1.71 2.80
N GLY A 219 -22.17 3.05 2.83
CA GLY A 219 -21.05 3.82 2.30
C GLY A 219 -19.81 3.77 3.21
N CYS A 220 -20.01 3.71 4.53
CA CYS A 220 -18.92 3.42 5.47
C CYS A 220 -18.33 2.03 5.22
N GLN A 221 -19.17 0.99 5.07
CA GLN A 221 -18.73 -0.36 4.75
C GLN A 221 -17.99 -0.43 3.39
N ALA A 222 -18.47 0.27 2.36
CA ALA A 222 -17.79 0.37 1.07
C ALA A 222 -16.42 1.06 1.17
N ALA A 223 -16.28 2.06 2.05
CA ALA A 223 -15.00 2.72 2.34
C ALA A 223 -14.03 1.81 3.09
N VAL A 224 -14.52 1.05 4.07
CA VAL A 224 -13.77 -0.01 4.80
C VAL A 224 -13.23 -1.05 3.82
N ASN A 225 -14.08 -1.56 2.92
CA ASN A 225 -13.68 -2.55 1.91
C ASN A 225 -12.59 -1.96 0.98
N SER A 226 -12.85 -0.78 0.41
CA SER A 226 -11.91 -0.11 -0.52
C SER A 226 -10.54 0.19 0.14
N PHE A 227 -10.51 0.65 1.38
CA PHE A 227 -9.23 0.84 2.09
C PHE A 227 -8.55 -0.48 2.45
N THR A 228 -9.31 -1.55 2.71
CA THR A 228 -8.75 -2.89 2.94
C THR A 228 -8.07 -3.42 1.67
N ASP A 229 -8.67 -3.22 0.50
CA ASP A 229 -8.05 -3.56 -0.79
C ASP A 229 -6.79 -2.73 -1.07
N ALA A 230 -6.79 -1.42 -0.74
CA ALA A 230 -5.59 -0.59 -0.79
C ALA A 230 -4.48 -1.11 0.14
N PHE A 231 -4.82 -1.48 1.38
CA PHE A 231 -3.89 -2.01 2.38
C PHE A 231 -3.28 -3.35 1.93
N ASN A 232 -4.09 -4.26 1.41
CA ASN A 232 -3.65 -5.54 0.86
C ASN A 232 -2.71 -5.34 -0.35
N THR A 233 -3.08 -4.44 -1.26
CA THR A 233 -2.26 -4.11 -2.45
C THR A 233 -0.89 -3.55 -2.06
N LEU A 234 -0.82 -2.61 -1.10
CA LEU A 234 0.46 -2.07 -0.63
C LEU A 234 1.28 -3.07 0.19
N THR A 235 0.63 -3.98 0.92
CA THR A 235 1.32 -5.06 1.62
C THR A 235 1.96 -6.05 0.64
N HIS A 236 1.30 -6.31 -0.50
CA HIS A 236 1.89 -7.07 -1.61
C HIS A 236 3.06 -6.34 -2.27
N LEU A 237 2.91 -5.03 -2.52
CA LEU A 237 3.98 -4.19 -3.06
C LEU A 237 5.22 -4.21 -2.15
N ARG A 238 5.03 -3.95 -0.85
CA ARG A 238 6.07 -3.97 0.18
C ARG A 238 6.83 -5.29 0.24
N SER A 239 6.13 -6.42 0.16
CA SER A 239 6.74 -7.75 0.30
C SER A 239 7.48 -8.22 -0.96
N LYS A 240 6.99 -7.89 -2.16
CA LYS A 240 7.60 -8.35 -3.42
C LYS A 240 8.60 -7.37 -4.05
N PHE A 241 8.51 -6.07 -3.79
CA PHE A 241 9.26 -5.03 -4.50
C PHE A 241 10.10 -4.15 -3.56
N ALA A 242 10.74 -4.76 -2.56
CA ALA A 242 11.43 -4.07 -1.47
C ALA A 242 12.57 -3.11 -1.88
N ASN A 243 13.23 -3.37 -3.03
CA ASN A 243 14.42 -2.64 -3.49
C ASN A 243 14.08 -1.52 -4.50
N SER A 244 13.12 -0.64 -4.17
CA SER A 244 12.73 0.47 -5.04
C SER A 244 13.75 1.63 -5.05
N PRO A 245 14.04 2.24 -6.22
CA PRO A 245 14.80 3.48 -6.31
C PRO A 245 13.97 4.74 -5.96
N SER A 246 12.63 4.67 -5.97
CA SER A 246 11.75 5.79 -5.61
C SER A 246 11.25 5.67 -4.16
N VAL A 247 11.24 6.80 -3.45
CA VAL A 247 10.98 6.90 -2.00
C VAL A 247 9.57 6.41 -1.66
N ASP A 248 8.58 6.73 -2.49
CA ASP A 248 7.20 6.30 -2.37
C ASP A 248 6.97 4.78 -2.29
N MET A 249 7.93 3.99 -2.78
CA MET A 249 7.90 2.52 -2.74
C MET A 249 9.02 1.93 -1.86
N GLN A 250 9.75 2.75 -1.10
CA GLN A 250 10.70 2.25 -0.09
C GLN A 250 9.98 1.70 1.13
N SER A 251 10.59 0.70 1.79
CA SER A 251 10.02 -0.02 2.94
C SER A 251 9.43 0.92 4.01
N ASP A 252 10.21 1.86 4.53
CA ASP A 252 9.80 2.78 5.60
C ASP A 252 8.61 3.67 5.21
N MET A 253 8.59 4.13 3.96
CA MET A 253 7.54 5.00 3.43
C MET A 253 6.23 4.24 3.22
N LEU A 254 6.30 3.05 2.62
CA LEU A 254 5.16 2.13 2.50
C LEU A 254 4.62 1.75 3.88
N ASP A 255 5.49 1.51 4.85
CA ASP A 255 5.12 1.22 6.24
C ASP A 255 4.38 2.39 6.91
N ALA A 256 4.78 3.63 6.65
CA ALA A 256 4.09 4.83 7.15
C ALA A 256 2.71 4.98 6.51
N VAL A 257 2.62 4.82 5.19
CA VAL A 257 1.37 4.87 4.43
C VAL A 257 0.40 3.75 4.85
N LEU A 258 0.90 2.53 5.07
CA LEU A 258 0.12 1.39 5.56
C LEU A 258 -0.49 1.68 6.93
N GLN A 259 0.24 2.32 7.85
CA GLN A 259 -0.35 2.73 9.14
C GLN A 259 -1.47 3.78 8.96
N VAL A 260 -1.32 4.74 8.06
CA VAL A 260 -2.36 5.75 7.78
C VAL A 260 -3.62 5.10 7.21
N ILE A 261 -3.48 4.21 6.21
CA ILE A 261 -4.62 3.48 5.63
C ILE A 261 -5.27 2.59 6.70
N HIS A 262 -4.48 1.87 7.49
CA HIS A 262 -4.98 1.07 8.61
C HIS A 262 -5.79 1.92 9.59
N ALA A 263 -5.31 3.10 9.99
CA ALA A 263 -6.07 3.99 10.88
C ALA A 263 -7.41 4.44 10.25
N GLN A 264 -7.44 4.69 8.94
CA GLN A 264 -8.66 5.09 8.22
C GLN A 264 -9.67 3.95 8.02
N ILE A 265 -9.22 2.69 7.99
CA ILE A 265 -10.14 1.52 8.01
C ILE A 265 -10.97 1.54 9.31
N PHE A 266 -10.30 1.66 10.47
CA PHE A 266 -11.00 1.72 11.76
C PHE A 266 -11.78 3.04 11.93
N GLU A 267 -11.34 4.14 11.34
CA GLU A 267 -12.10 5.40 11.32
C GLU A 267 -13.46 5.24 10.63
N CYS A 268 -13.48 4.70 9.40
CA CYS A 268 -14.72 4.46 8.65
C CYS A 268 -15.62 3.42 9.34
N TYR A 269 -15.03 2.39 9.97
CA TYR A 269 -15.79 1.41 10.75
C TYR A 269 -16.38 2.02 12.04
N CYS A 270 -15.66 2.90 12.71
CA CYS A 270 -16.16 3.64 13.88
C CYS A 270 -17.34 4.54 13.49
N GLU A 271 -17.24 5.28 12.37
CA GLU A 271 -18.36 6.04 11.80
C GLU A 271 -19.56 5.16 11.42
N GLN A 272 -19.32 3.95 10.90
CA GLN A 272 -20.39 2.97 10.65
C GLN A 272 -21.14 2.61 11.94
N MET A 273 -20.41 2.29 13.02
CA MET A 273 -21.01 1.97 14.31
C MET A 273 -21.81 3.14 14.91
N PHE A 274 -21.41 4.40 14.69
CA PHE A 274 -22.21 5.55 15.11
C PHE A 274 -23.58 5.56 14.41
N LEU A 275 -23.62 5.40 13.09
CA LEU A 275 -24.86 5.37 12.30
C LEU A 275 -25.76 4.17 12.67
N GLU A 276 -25.17 2.99 12.87
CA GLU A 276 -25.90 1.78 13.29
C GLU A 276 -26.59 1.98 14.66
N ASN A 277 -25.90 2.63 15.61
CA ASN A 277 -26.48 2.95 16.92
C ASN A 277 -27.58 4.04 16.85
N GLU A 278 -27.40 5.09 16.03
CA GLU A 278 -28.46 6.10 15.81
C GLU A 278 -29.75 5.48 15.27
N THR A 279 -29.66 4.54 14.33
CA THR A 279 -30.85 3.83 13.83
C THR A 279 -31.48 2.89 14.87
N SER A 280 -30.66 2.24 15.70
CA SER A 280 -31.09 1.25 16.71
C SER A 280 -31.70 1.87 17.97
N ASN A 281 -31.32 3.11 18.31
CA ASN A 281 -31.81 3.81 19.51
C ASN A 281 -33.33 4.06 19.51
N ASN A 282 -33.99 3.97 18.36
CA ASN A 282 -35.45 4.04 18.25
C ASN A 282 -36.18 2.77 18.71
N SER A 283 -35.47 1.69 19.12
CA SER A 283 -36.10 0.38 19.33
C SER A 283 -35.74 -0.36 20.63
N ASN A 284 -34.65 -0.02 21.33
CA ASN A 284 -34.29 -0.70 22.60
C ASN A 284 -33.40 0.15 23.52
N SER A 285 -33.99 0.84 24.50
CA SER A 285 -33.27 1.70 25.45
C SER A 285 -32.33 0.96 26.40
N ASN A 286 -32.62 -0.31 26.74
CA ASN A 286 -31.86 -1.06 27.75
C ASN A 286 -30.41 -1.36 27.32
N ASN A 287 -30.11 -1.42 26.01
CA ASN A 287 -28.77 -1.70 25.49
C ASN A 287 -27.90 -0.44 25.30
N LEU A 288 -28.46 0.75 25.51
CA LEU A 288 -27.81 2.04 25.25
C LEU A 288 -26.45 2.24 25.96
N PRO A 289 -26.26 1.85 27.25
CA PRO A 289 -24.95 1.98 27.90
C PRO A 289 -23.89 1.11 27.22
N THR A 290 -24.23 -0.14 26.91
CA THR A 290 -23.34 -1.11 26.26
C THR A 290 -22.92 -0.62 24.87
N ALA A 291 -23.85 -0.08 24.09
CA ALA A 291 -23.56 0.53 22.79
C ALA A 291 -22.53 1.67 22.91
N HIS A 292 -22.74 2.61 23.83
CA HIS A 292 -21.79 3.69 24.11
C HIS A 292 -20.42 3.17 24.61
N MET A 293 -20.36 2.10 25.39
CA MET A 293 -19.09 1.50 25.85
C MET A 293 -18.31 0.85 24.70
N LEU A 294 -19.00 0.21 23.74
CA LEU A 294 -18.36 -0.34 22.55
C LEU A 294 -17.83 0.78 21.64
N LEU A 295 -18.63 1.83 21.40
CA LEU A 295 -18.19 3.04 20.69
C LEU A 295 -16.97 3.71 21.35
N ALA A 296 -16.93 3.78 22.69
CA ALA A 296 -15.80 4.34 23.43
C ALA A 296 -14.50 3.55 23.20
N LYS A 297 -14.58 2.21 23.22
CA LYS A 297 -13.43 1.32 22.93
C LYS A 297 -12.97 1.44 21.48
N GLU A 298 -13.89 1.52 20.53
CA GLU A 298 -13.59 1.71 19.11
C GLU A 298 -12.92 3.08 18.86
N CYS A 299 -13.46 4.16 19.43
CA CYS A 299 -12.84 5.50 19.36
C CYS A 299 -11.42 5.50 19.96
N ALA A 300 -11.23 4.84 21.12
CA ALA A 300 -9.90 4.67 21.71
C ALA A 300 -8.96 3.85 20.81
N HIS A 301 -9.48 2.86 20.08
CA HIS A 301 -8.71 2.09 19.10
C HIS A 301 -8.28 2.95 17.90
N VAL A 302 -9.19 3.75 17.32
CA VAL A 302 -8.87 4.71 16.24
C VAL A 302 -7.81 5.72 16.70
N ALA A 303 -7.96 6.28 17.91
CA ALA A 303 -6.96 7.17 18.49
C ALA A 303 -5.58 6.49 18.67
N ALA A 304 -5.56 5.22 19.11
CA ALA A 304 -4.32 4.44 19.21
C ALA A 304 -3.70 4.13 17.84
N CYS A 305 -4.51 3.88 16.81
CA CYS A 305 -4.04 3.74 15.42
C CYS A 305 -3.36 5.02 14.92
N TYR A 306 -3.98 6.18 15.15
CA TYR A 306 -3.37 7.46 14.79
C TYR A 306 -2.12 7.81 15.63
N GLY A 307 -2.06 7.35 16.88
CA GLY A 307 -0.82 7.39 17.68
C GLY A 307 0.34 6.63 17.03
N ARG A 308 0.09 5.43 16.47
CA ARG A 308 1.11 4.67 15.72
C ARG A 308 1.53 5.38 14.43
N CYS A 309 0.58 6.01 13.73
CA CYS A 309 0.86 6.83 12.55
C CYS A 309 1.83 7.97 12.87
N GLN A 310 1.55 8.74 13.94
CA GLN A 310 2.38 9.85 14.38
C GLN A 310 3.83 9.44 14.66
N THR A 311 4.04 8.36 15.43
CA THR A 311 5.37 7.84 15.73
C THR A 311 6.14 7.50 14.47
N ARG A 312 5.49 6.83 13.50
CA ARG A 312 6.15 6.39 12.27
C ARG A 312 6.41 7.52 11.28
N MET A 313 5.46 8.44 11.11
CA MET A 313 5.64 9.60 10.23
C MET A 313 6.62 10.64 10.78
N SER A 314 6.95 10.59 12.07
CA SER A 314 7.97 11.45 12.69
C SER A 314 9.39 10.86 12.59
N SER A 315 9.58 9.68 11.96
CA SER A 315 10.92 9.12 11.74
C SER A 315 11.72 9.96 10.74
N SER A 316 13.05 9.99 10.90
CA SER A 316 13.95 10.73 10.01
C SER A 316 13.96 10.22 8.57
N SER A 317 13.60 8.96 8.32
CA SER A 317 13.49 8.37 6.99
C SER A 317 12.18 8.72 6.25
N VAL A 318 11.16 9.24 6.95
CA VAL A 318 9.82 9.50 6.39
C VAL A 318 9.44 10.97 6.46
N ALA A 319 9.69 11.64 7.59
CA ALA A 319 9.28 13.02 7.86
C ALA A 319 9.69 14.05 6.78
N PRO A 320 10.86 13.98 6.12
CA PRO A 320 11.24 14.94 5.08
C PRO A 320 10.42 14.85 3.79
N PHE A 321 9.66 13.76 3.57
CA PHE A 321 9.00 13.45 2.30
C PHE A 321 7.47 13.59 2.36
N LEU A 322 6.87 13.53 3.55
CA LEU A 322 5.42 13.68 3.72
C LEU A 322 5.01 15.15 3.95
N PRO A 323 3.85 15.59 3.44
CA PRO A 323 3.32 16.92 3.73
C PRO A 323 3.11 17.13 5.23
N SER A 324 3.64 18.23 5.79
CA SER A 324 3.50 18.55 7.23
C SER A 324 2.03 18.62 7.70
N THR A 325 1.11 18.98 6.81
CA THR A 325 -0.33 19.00 7.09
C THR A 325 -0.89 17.60 7.37
N TRP A 326 -0.36 16.53 6.78
CA TRP A 326 -0.79 15.17 7.12
C TRP A 326 -0.48 14.84 8.58
N ASN A 327 0.72 15.20 9.08
CA ASN A 327 1.09 15.05 10.48
C ASN A 327 0.16 15.89 11.38
N THR A 328 -0.10 17.16 11.04
CA THR A 328 -1.05 18.00 11.78
C THR A 328 -2.45 17.38 11.85
N LEU A 329 -2.96 16.88 10.73
CA LEU A 329 -4.26 16.22 10.63
C LEU A 329 -4.32 14.94 11.47
N ILE A 330 -3.30 14.09 11.41
CA ILE A 330 -3.22 12.86 12.20
C ILE A 330 -3.22 13.16 13.71
N ASN A 331 -2.54 14.24 14.12
CA ASN A 331 -2.59 14.71 15.50
C ASN A 331 -3.97 15.24 15.91
N VAL A 332 -4.66 15.94 15.00
CA VAL A 332 -6.07 16.37 15.19
C VAL A 332 -6.99 15.16 15.31
N LYS A 333 -6.90 14.18 14.40
CA LYS A 333 -7.72 12.94 14.44
C LYS A 333 -7.45 12.13 15.70
N ARG A 334 -6.17 11.94 16.09
CA ARG A 334 -5.80 11.29 17.35
C ARG A 334 -6.51 11.95 18.53
N SER A 335 -6.35 13.26 18.70
CA SER A 335 -6.99 14.00 19.80
C SER A 335 -8.52 13.96 19.71
N PHE A 336 -9.11 14.09 18.51
CA PHE A 336 -10.56 14.03 18.31
C PHE A 336 -11.16 12.67 18.70
N TYR A 337 -10.58 11.57 18.24
CA TYR A 337 -11.05 10.23 18.62
C TYR A 337 -10.76 9.88 20.09
N THR A 338 -9.72 10.47 20.70
CA THR A 338 -9.56 10.44 22.17
C THR A 338 -10.73 11.16 22.85
N ALA A 339 -11.07 12.39 22.41
CA ALA A 339 -12.20 13.14 22.96
C ALA A 339 -13.53 12.40 22.78
N LEU A 340 -13.79 11.81 21.60
CA LEU A 340 -14.97 10.98 21.37
C LEU A 340 -15.00 9.75 22.30
N ALA A 341 -13.86 9.09 22.54
CA ALA A 341 -13.83 7.96 23.48
C ALA A 341 -14.29 8.40 24.89
N HIS A 342 -13.76 9.51 25.41
CA HIS A 342 -14.19 10.04 26.71
C HIS A 342 -15.66 10.49 26.69
N LEU A 343 -16.13 11.15 25.62
CA LEU A 343 -17.53 11.54 25.46
C LEU A 343 -18.47 10.32 25.50
N GLN A 344 -18.14 9.26 24.76
CA GLN A 344 -18.94 8.03 24.74
C GLN A 344 -18.90 7.31 26.09
N THR A 345 -17.78 7.30 26.81
CA THR A 345 -17.73 6.81 28.20
C THR A 345 -18.63 7.62 29.13
N ALA A 346 -18.68 8.95 29.00
CA ALA A 346 -19.61 9.77 29.79
C ALA A 346 -21.08 9.48 29.44
N CYS A 347 -21.41 9.33 28.15
CA CYS A 347 -22.76 8.94 27.70
C CYS A 347 -23.15 7.57 28.27
N ALA A 348 -22.27 6.58 28.12
CA ALA A 348 -22.45 5.25 28.67
C ALA A 348 -22.73 5.30 30.18
N THR A 349 -21.94 6.09 30.91
CA THR A 349 -22.06 6.26 32.36
C THR A 349 -23.39 6.89 32.75
N LEU A 350 -23.82 7.97 32.09
CA LEU A 350 -25.10 8.64 32.36
C LEU A 350 -26.33 7.78 32.01
N SER A 351 -26.22 6.87 31.04
CA SER A 351 -27.32 5.95 30.67
C SER A 351 -27.49 4.72 31.56
N ILE A 352 -26.62 4.52 32.57
CA ILE A 352 -26.72 3.38 33.49
C ILE A 352 -27.95 3.54 34.39
N THR A 353 -28.75 2.47 34.48
CA THR A 353 -29.94 2.37 35.33
C THR A 353 -29.94 1.03 36.06
N ASP A 354 -30.75 0.89 37.12
CA ASP A 354 -30.87 -0.38 37.84
C ASP A 354 -31.31 -1.54 36.93
N ALA A 355 -32.16 -1.25 35.93
CA ALA A 355 -32.67 -2.23 34.98
C ALA A 355 -31.58 -2.78 34.03
N ASN A 356 -30.59 -1.97 33.66
CA ASN A 356 -29.53 -2.35 32.72
C ASN A 356 -28.16 -2.63 33.37
N ARG A 357 -28.01 -2.42 34.69
CA ARG A 357 -26.73 -2.52 35.41
C ARG A 357 -26.03 -3.88 35.25
N ASN A 358 -26.78 -4.99 35.27
CA ASN A 358 -26.20 -6.34 35.20
C ASN A 358 -25.53 -6.66 33.86
N ASP A 359 -26.15 -6.29 32.73
CA ASP A 359 -25.55 -6.49 31.40
C ASP A 359 -24.46 -5.44 31.10
N THR A 360 -24.64 -4.23 31.63
CA THR A 360 -23.63 -3.17 31.57
C THR A 360 -22.36 -3.56 32.32
N LYS A 361 -22.46 -4.25 33.48
CA LYS A 361 -21.31 -4.68 34.30
C LYS A 361 -20.29 -5.47 33.50
N LYS A 362 -20.74 -6.42 32.66
CA LYS A 362 -19.88 -7.24 31.78
C LYS A 362 -18.95 -6.39 30.88
N HIS A 363 -19.44 -5.24 30.41
CA HIS A 363 -18.70 -4.37 29.50
C HIS A 363 -17.88 -3.31 30.23
N PHE A 364 -18.41 -2.79 31.34
CA PHE A 364 -17.79 -1.76 32.18
C PHE A 364 -16.52 -2.27 32.88
N THR A 365 -16.52 -3.49 33.43
CA THR A 365 -15.33 -4.11 34.07
C THR A 365 -14.10 -4.16 33.15
N HIS A 366 -14.31 -4.13 31.83
CA HIS A 366 -13.26 -4.13 30.81
C HIS A 366 -13.19 -2.80 30.01
N LEU A 367 -13.76 -1.70 30.52
CA LEU A 367 -13.75 -0.39 29.86
C LEU A 367 -12.44 0.38 30.09
N PHE A 368 -11.84 0.23 31.27
CA PHE A 368 -10.66 0.98 31.70
C PHE A 368 -9.41 0.11 31.83
N ASP A 369 -8.26 0.66 31.45
CA ASP A 369 -6.95 0.03 31.58
C ASP A 369 -6.38 0.31 32.99
N ILE A 370 -6.98 -0.31 33.99
CA ILE A 370 -6.63 -0.15 35.42
C ILE A 370 -5.14 -0.48 35.67
N ALA A 371 -4.54 -1.37 34.87
CA ALA A 371 -3.14 -1.73 35.01
C ALA A 371 -2.17 -0.57 34.66
N LYS A 372 -2.56 0.35 33.76
CA LYS A 372 -1.76 1.52 33.40
C LYS A 372 -1.82 2.66 34.41
N CYS A 373 -2.78 2.66 35.33
CA CYS A 373 -2.91 3.68 36.38
C CYS A 373 -3.18 2.99 37.73
N LYS A 374 -2.10 2.74 38.48
CA LYS A 374 -2.17 2.01 39.77
C LYS A 374 -3.07 2.69 40.80
N ASP A 375 -3.17 4.02 40.73
CA ASP A 375 -4.00 4.83 41.63
C ASP A 375 -5.45 4.98 41.12
N CYS A 376 -5.75 4.55 39.88
CA CYS A 376 -7.10 4.61 39.29
C CYS A 376 -8.00 3.40 39.63
N ALA A 377 -7.53 2.41 40.38
CA ALA A 377 -8.40 1.30 40.79
C ALA A 377 -9.61 1.80 41.63
N PHE A 378 -9.40 2.90 42.36
CA PHE A 378 -10.42 3.62 43.13
C PHE A 378 -10.34 5.11 42.81
N THR A 379 -11.01 5.52 41.73
CA THR A 379 -10.98 6.88 41.20
C THR A 379 -12.10 7.70 41.85
N TYR A 380 -11.76 8.58 42.81
CA TYR A 380 -12.67 9.53 43.48
C TYR A 380 -13.93 8.90 44.10
N GLY A 381 -13.76 7.78 44.80
CA GLY A 381 -14.89 7.04 45.37
C GLY A 381 -15.55 6.04 44.42
N VAL A 382 -15.06 5.92 43.18
CA VAL A 382 -15.62 5.04 42.15
C VAL A 382 -14.66 3.87 41.87
N GLU A 383 -15.13 2.65 42.12
CA GLU A 383 -14.42 1.43 41.73
C GLU A 383 -14.58 1.19 40.23
N LEU A 384 -13.50 1.29 39.46
CA LEU A 384 -13.57 1.19 38.00
C LEU A 384 -13.78 -0.23 37.45
N ASN A 385 -13.77 -1.24 38.32
CA ASN A 385 -14.08 -2.62 37.97
C ASN A 385 -15.61 -2.90 37.93
N GLN A 386 -16.47 -1.97 38.33
CA GLN A 386 -17.93 -2.14 38.28
C GLN A 386 -18.70 -0.83 38.03
N PRO A 387 -19.91 -0.88 37.43
CA PRO A 387 -20.74 0.30 37.22
C PRO A 387 -20.96 1.12 38.51
N PRO A 388 -20.97 2.47 38.44
CA PRO A 388 -21.23 3.32 39.59
C PRO A 388 -22.49 2.92 40.37
N ALA A 389 -22.34 2.76 41.68
CA ALA A 389 -23.41 2.34 42.57
C ALA A 389 -24.38 3.47 42.93
N THR A 390 -23.93 4.73 42.92
CA THR A 390 -24.73 5.91 43.26
C THR A 390 -24.79 6.90 42.11
N SER A 391 -25.91 7.64 42.01
CA SER A 391 -26.05 8.74 41.05
C SER A 391 -24.93 9.79 41.20
N LYS A 392 -24.52 10.13 42.44
CA LYS A 392 -23.38 11.04 42.67
C LYS A 392 -22.07 10.55 42.03
N ALA A 393 -21.73 9.27 42.20
CA ALA A 393 -20.57 8.64 41.57
C ALA A 393 -20.68 8.59 40.03
N GLN A 394 -21.90 8.36 39.52
CA GLN A 394 -22.22 8.34 38.10
C GLN A 394 -22.03 9.71 37.43
N HIS A 395 -22.59 10.78 38.01
CA HIS A 395 -22.42 12.14 37.51
C HIS A 395 -20.96 12.61 37.64
N LEU A 396 -20.26 12.29 38.73
CA LEU A 396 -18.84 12.64 38.91
C LEU A 396 -17.96 12.00 37.84
N LEU A 397 -18.09 10.68 37.62
CA LEU A 397 -17.31 9.99 36.58
C LEU A 397 -17.61 10.56 35.18
N ALA A 398 -18.88 10.82 34.87
CA ALA A 398 -19.26 11.44 33.59
C ALA A 398 -18.66 12.86 33.44
N GLN A 399 -18.69 13.68 34.49
CA GLN A 399 -18.18 15.04 34.49
C GLN A 399 -16.67 15.11 34.19
N ILE A 400 -15.87 14.22 34.79
CA ILE A 400 -14.42 14.14 34.55
C ILE A 400 -14.14 13.81 33.07
N HIS A 401 -14.83 12.80 32.54
CA HIS A 401 -14.71 12.42 31.13
C HIS A 401 -15.14 13.55 30.17
N LEU A 402 -16.20 14.29 30.47
CA LEU A 402 -16.67 15.43 29.68
C LEU A 402 -15.68 16.61 29.71
N ARG A 403 -15.01 16.85 30.84
CA ARG A 403 -13.99 17.90 30.95
C ARG A 403 -12.76 17.59 30.09
N ILE A 404 -12.26 16.36 30.12
CA ILE A 404 -11.16 15.91 29.25
C ILE A 404 -11.57 15.99 27.77
N THR A 405 -12.82 15.64 27.45
CA THR A 405 -13.40 15.80 26.11
C THR A 405 -13.26 17.25 25.63
N LEU A 406 -13.74 18.22 26.42
CA LEU A 406 -13.69 19.64 26.06
C LEU A 406 -12.26 20.16 25.91
N THR A 407 -11.38 19.92 26.88
CA THR A 407 -9.96 20.32 26.82
C THR A 407 -9.27 19.77 25.56
N THR A 408 -9.53 18.50 25.23
CA THR A 408 -8.93 17.85 24.06
C THR A 408 -9.49 18.41 22.73
N LEU A 409 -10.76 18.80 22.69
CA LEU A 409 -11.38 19.45 21.52
C LEU A 409 -10.89 20.91 21.32
N ASP A 410 -10.62 21.64 22.40
CA ASP A 410 -10.00 22.96 22.33
C ASP A 410 -8.57 22.87 21.77
N GLU A 411 -7.77 21.87 22.19
CA GLU A 411 -6.48 21.58 21.56
C GLU A 411 -6.61 21.29 20.06
N CYS A 412 -7.61 20.50 19.63
CA CYS A 412 -7.86 20.22 18.22
C CYS A 412 -8.12 21.51 17.45
N THR A 413 -8.97 22.37 18.02
CA THR A 413 -9.35 23.66 17.46
C THR A 413 -8.14 24.58 17.28
N VAL A 414 -7.22 24.62 18.26
CA VAL A 414 -5.95 25.37 18.15
C VAL A 414 -5.06 24.79 17.05
N LYS A 415 -4.84 23.47 17.02
CA LYS A 415 -4.02 22.78 16.00
C LYS A 415 -4.53 23.06 14.57
N ILE A 416 -5.85 23.11 14.37
CA ILE A 416 -6.47 23.45 13.07
C ILE A 416 -6.26 24.92 12.71
N ARG A 417 -6.51 25.85 13.64
CA ARG A 417 -6.36 27.30 13.38
C ARG A 417 -4.94 27.68 12.96
N LEU A 418 -3.93 27.01 13.53
CA LEU A 418 -2.52 27.21 13.20
C LEU A 418 -2.12 26.65 11.82
N SER A 419 -2.87 25.70 11.26
CA SER A 419 -2.58 25.15 9.93
C SER A 419 -3.25 25.95 8.80
N LYS A 420 -2.43 26.55 7.92
CA LYS A 420 -2.86 27.30 6.72
C LYS A 420 -3.83 26.52 5.81
N GLN A 421 -3.66 25.19 5.74
CA GLN A 421 -4.48 24.27 4.97
C GLN A 421 -5.76 23.89 5.76
N LEU A 422 -5.63 23.32 6.96
CA LEU A 422 -6.78 22.80 7.71
C LEU A 422 -7.78 23.88 8.16
N ARG A 423 -7.31 25.12 8.43
CA ARG A 423 -8.20 26.24 8.80
C ARG A 423 -9.21 26.64 7.73
N LYS A 424 -9.08 26.14 6.49
CA LYS A 424 -10.01 26.36 5.39
C LYS A 424 -11.09 25.27 5.28
N HIS A 425 -10.98 24.20 6.07
CA HIS A 425 -11.84 23.03 5.96
C HIS A 425 -13.09 23.19 6.85
N ALA A 426 -14.17 23.71 6.28
CA ALA A 426 -15.41 24.01 7.02
C ALA A 426 -15.97 22.79 7.77
N ALA A 427 -16.01 21.62 7.12
CA ALA A 427 -16.46 20.36 7.73
C ALA A 427 -15.76 20.05 9.07
N LEU A 428 -14.43 20.22 9.10
CA LEU A 428 -13.60 19.91 10.27
C LEU A 428 -13.89 20.86 11.45
N GLN A 429 -14.22 22.12 11.16
CA GLN A 429 -14.62 23.11 12.16
C GLN A 429 -16.04 22.82 12.67
N HIS A 430 -16.96 22.48 11.76
CA HIS A 430 -18.35 22.16 12.08
C HIS A 430 -18.45 20.92 12.99
N ILE A 431 -17.74 19.83 12.66
CA ILE A 431 -17.69 18.60 13.48
C ILE A 431 -17.24 18.92 14.90
N LEU A 432 -16.11 19.63 15.05
CA LEU A 432 -15.60 19.98 16.39
C LEU A 432 -16.56 20.90 17.16
N GLN A 433 -17.18 21.87 16.49
CA GLN A 433 -18.16 22.75 17.12
C GLN A 433 -19.38 21.96 17.62
N GLN A 434 -19.90 21.02 16.82
CA GLN A 434 -21.00 20.15 17.23
C GLN A 434 -20.60 19.29 18.43
N THR A 435 -19.47 18.58 18.37
CA THR A 435 -19.01 17.74 19.50
C THR A 435 -18.77 18.53 20.78
N VAL A 436 -18.28 19.78 20.67
CA VAL A 436 -18.14 20.70 21.82
C VAL A 436 -19.50 21.11 22.38
N GLN A 437 -20.50 21.38 21.54
CA GLN A 437 -21.87 21.69 21.99
C GLN A 437 -22.50 20.50 22.70
N ASP A 438 -22.42 19.30 22.12
CA ASP A 438 -22.96 18.06 22.68
C ASP A 438 -22.32 17.73 24.05
N ALA A 439 -20.99 17.91 24.16
CA ALA A 439 -20.25 17.70 25.40
C ALA A 439 -20.61 18.75 26.47
N LYS A 440 -20.82 20.02 26.10
CA LYS A 440 -21.28 21.07 27.02
C LYS A 440 -22.70 20.83 27.52
N ALA A 441 -23.62 20.43 26.64
CA ALA A 441 -24.99 20.10 27.01
C ALA A 441 -25.05 18.93 28.01
N LYS A 442 -24.23 17.89 27.81
CA LYS A 442 -24.11 16.77 28.77
C LYS A 442 -23.42 17.18 30.07
N LEU A 443 -22.44 18.10 30.02
CA LEU A 443 -21.77 18.60 31.23
C LEU A 443 -22.72 19.41 32.12
N GLN A 444 -23.67 20.15 31.53
CA GLN A 444 -24.72 20.85 32.27
C GLN A 444 -25.70 19.90 32.99
N GLN A 445 -25.79 18.63 32.57
CA GLN A 445 -26.59 17.59 33.24
C GLN A 445 -25.82 16.91 34.40
N CYS A 446 -24.55 17.28 34.63
CA CYS A 446 -23.70 16.73 35.68
C CYS A 446 -23.55 17.71 36.85
N GLU A 447 -24.56 17.77 37.71
CA GLU A 447 -24.49 18.52 38.98
C GLU A 447 -23.67 17.74 40.03
N THR A 448 -22.60 18.36 40.53
CA THR A 448 -21.78 17.82 41.62
C THR A 448 -21.29 18.94 42.53
N ASP A 449 -21.42 18.77 43.86
CA ASP A 449 -20.91 19.72 44.86
C ASP A 449 -19.38 19.64 45.07
N ASP A 450 -18.69 18.72 44.37
CA ASP A 450 -17.27 18.44 44.61
C ASP A 450 -16.36 19.51 44.00
N LYS A 451 -15.82 20.35 44.89
CA LYS A 451 -14.90 21.45 44.57
C LYS A 451 -13.53 20.98 44.06
N PHE A 452 -13.21 19.69 44.19
CA PHE A 452 -11.95 19.11 43.72
C PHE A 452 -12.09 18.38 42.38
N ALA A 453 -13.30 18.29 41.82
CA ALA A 453 -13.57 17.63 40.53
C ALA A 453 -12.72 18.17 39.36
N ASP A 454 -12.17 19.38 39.48
CA ASP A 454 -11.32 20.06 38.49
C ASP A 454 -9.88 19.49 38.46
N LEU A 455 -9.45 18.82 39.54
CA LEU A 455 -8.11 18.24 39.70
C LEU A 455 -8.05 16.76 39.32
N TYR A 456 -9.15 16.22 38.81
CA TYR A 456 -9.37 14.78 38.63
C TYR A 456 -8.96 14.30 37.23
N GLU A 457 -8.07 13.32 37.17
CA GLU A 457 -7.68 12.62 35.94
C GLU A 457 -8.66 11.47 35.65
N ALA A 458 -8.99 11.22 34.38
CA ALA A 458 -9.76 10.04 33.99
C ALA A 458 -8.85 8.84 33.73
N ALA A 459 -9.35 7.65 34.07
CA ALA A 459 -8.68 6.41 33.72
C ALA A 459 -8.62 6.21 32.18
N PRO A 460 -7.52 5.63 31.65
CA PRO A 460 -7.40 5.34 30.23
C PRO A 460 -8.43 4.32 29.77
N ILE A 461 -9.10 4.60 28.65
CA ILE A 461 -10.07 3.70 28.01
C ILE A 461 -9.32 2.62 27.22
N VAL A 462 -9.75 1.36 27.31
CA VAL A 462 -9.09 0.23 26.63
C VAL A 462 -9.33 0.28 25.11
N PRO A 463 -8.27 0.35 24.27
CA PRO A 463 -8.41 0.53 22.82
C PRO A 463 -8.66 -0.80 22.07
N ILE A 464 -9.88 -1.32 22.15
CA ILE A 464 -10.32 -2.56 21.48
C ILE A 464 -11.26 -2.24 20.32
N SER A 465 -11.01 -2.87 19.16
CA SER A 465 -11.95 -2.88 18.05
C SER A 465 -12.69 -4.21 17.90
N THR A 466 -13.96 -4.13 17.52
CA THR A 466 -14.79 -5.28 17.11
C THR A 466 -14.46 -5.77 15.70
N LEU A 467 -13.94 -4.89 14.82
CA LEU A 467 -13.50 -5.27 13.47
C LEU A 467 -12.28 -6.20 13.52
N LYS A 468 -12.36 -7.34 12.82
CA LYS A 468 -11.25 -8.29 12.65
C LYS A 468 -10.75 -8.26 11.21
N LEU A 469 -9.57 -7.66 11.02
CA LEU A 469 -8.85 -7.75 9.75
C LEU A 469 -8.16 -9.12 9.66
N ASN A 470 -8.55 -9.93 8.69
CA ASN A 470 -8.02 -11.28 8.46
C ASN A 470 -6.61 -11.24 7.82
N ASN A 471 -5.63 -10.82 8.62
CA ASN A 471 -4.26 -10.56 8.17
C ASN A 471 -3.46 -11.82 7.73
N GLN A 472 -3.97 -13.03 7.95
CA GLN A 472 -3.13 -14.25 7.88
C GLN A 472 -3.04 -14.94 6.50
N ASN A 473 -3.90 -14.63 5.50
CA ASN A 473 -3.85 -15.35 4.21
C ASN A 473 -4.34 -14.57 2.97
N MET A 474 -4.41 -13.23 3.00
CA MET A 474 -4.76 -12.44 1.81
C MET A 474 -3.56 -12.25 0.86
N THR A 475 -3.26 -13.29 0.07
CA THR A 475 -2.44 -13.10 -1.14
C THR A 475 -3.23 -12.21 -2.09
N TRP A 476 -2.81 -10.94 -2.23
CA TRP A 476 -3.39 -10.03 -3.21
C TRP A 476 -3.42 -10.68 -4.61
N GLN A 477 -4.57 -10.54 -5.27
CA GLN A 477 -4.78 -10.94 -6.65
C GLN A 477 -5.21 -9.71 -7.46
N PRO A 478 -4.79 -9.60 -8.74
CA PRO A 478 -5.32 -8.58 -9.63
C PRO A 478 -6.83 -8.77 -9.83
N MET A 479 -7.54 -7.68 -10.08
CA MET A 479 -8.94 -7.75 -10.52
C MET A 479 -9.02 -8.54 -11.82
N GLN A 480 -10.00 -9.44 -11.94
CA GLN A 480 -10.14 -10.33 -13.11
C GLN A 480 -10.32 -9.52 -14.39
N SER A 481 -9.50 -9.83 -15.39
CA SER A 481 -9.54 -9.28 -16.74
C SER A 481 -9.88 -10.38 -17.74
N ASP A 482 -10.79 -10.09 -18.66
CA ASP A 482 -11.22 -11.01 -19.72
C ASP A 482 -10.19 -11.08 -20.88
N GLU A 483 -9.13 -10.27 -20.81
CA GLU A 483 -8.03 -10.23 -21.79
C GLU A 483 -6.98 -11.32 -21.50
N ASP A 484 -6.88 -12.28 -22.42
CA ASP A 484 -5.79 -13.27 -22.47
C ASP A 484 -4.41 -12.62 -22.65
N ASP A 485 -3.34 -13.40 -22.44
CA ASP A 485 -1.97 -13.09 -22.87
C ASP A 485 -1.93 -12.57 -24.32
N LEU A 486 -1.60 -11.28 -24.50
CA LEU A 486 -1.52 -10.62 -25.81
C LEU A 486 -0.57 -11.33 -26.78
N PHE A 487 0.41 -12.06 -26.27
CA PHE A 487 1.44 -12.76 -27.01
C PHE A 487 1.22 -14.28 -27.01
N LYS A 488 0.00 -14.77 -26.73
CA LYS A 488 -0.34 -16.20 -26.81
C LYS A 488 -0.03 -16.85 -28.16
N LEU A 489 -0.05 -16.07 -29.25
CA LEU A 489 0.34 -16.52 -30.60
C LEU A 489 1.84 -16.90 -30.71
N MET A 490 2.70 -16.47 -29.78
CA MET A 490 4.07 -16.96 -29.67
C MET A 490 4.12 -18.41 -29.16
N GLY A 491 3.00 -19.01 -28.74
CA GLY A 491 2.93 -20.35 -28.14
C GLY A 491 3.02 -20.37 -26.61
N PRO A 492 3.09 -21.57 -26.00
CA PRO A 492 3.05 -21.73 -24.55
C PRO A 492 4.30 -21.12 -23.89
N VAL A 493 4.10 -20.47 -22.75
CA VAL A 493 5.17 -19.81 -21.98
C VAL A 493 6.25 -20.81 -21.53
N SER A 494 5.92 -22.07 -21.29
CA SER A 494 6.90 -23.14 -20.99
C SER A 494 7.91 -23.41 -22.11
N THR A 495 7.60 -23.00 -23.34
CA THR A 495 8.54 -23.06 -24.47
C THR A 495 9.08 -21.67 -24.79
N PHE A 496 8.21 -20.68 -24.98
CA PHE A 496 8.59 -19.34 -25.43
C PHE A 496 8.70 -18.37 -24.24
N CYS A 497 9.62 -18.70 -23.33
CA CYS A 497 10.05 -17.87 -22.20
C CYS A 497 11.53 -17.55 -22.36
N THR A 498 11.95 -16.38 -21.89
CA THR A 498 13.33 -15.91 -21.99
C THR A 498 14.31 -16.60 -21.03
N GLU A 499 13.79 -17.37 -20.06
CA GLU A 499 14.59 -18.23 -19.16
C GLU A 499 15.13 -19.50 -19.85
N ASN A 500 14.55 -19.88 -20.99
CA ASN A 500 15.07 -20.93 -21.84
C ASN A 500 16.22 -20.35 -22.68
N GLN A 501 17.47 -20.65 -22.33
CA GLN A 501 18.62 -20.17 -23.09
C GLN A 501 18.62 -20.78 -24.50
N PHE A 502 18.09 -20.03 -25.47
CA PHE A 502 18.13 -20.39 -26.88
C PHE A 502 19.55 -20.25 -27.42
N GLN A 503 20.18 -21.40 -27.65
CA GLN A 503 21.37 -21.51 -28.48
C GLN A 503 21.01 -21.14 -29.93
N PRO A 504 21.95 -20.68 -30.78
CA PRO A 504 21.64 -20.37 -32.18
C PRO A 504 20.99 -21.57 -32.89
N ILE A 505 19.97 -21.29 -33.71
CA ILE A 505 19.29 -22.29 -34.54
C ILE A 505 20.31 -23.12 -35.31
N ARG A 506 20.12 -24.44 -35.31
CA ARG A 506 20.94 -25.38 -36.11
C ARG A 506 20.07 -26.12 -37.10
N THR A 507 20.53 -26.22 -38.35
CA THR A 507 19.97 -27.17 -39.32
C THR A 507 20.85 -28.41 -39.36
N LEU A 508 20.29 -29.55 -38.98
CA LEU A 508 20.93 -30.85 -38.97
C LEU A 508 20.51 -31.61 -40.22
N ASN A 509 21.49 -32.01 -41.03
CA ASN A 509 21.28 -32.85 -42.21
C ASN A 509 21.62 -34.30 -41.83
N LEU A 510 20.59 -35.11 -41.63
CA LEU A 510 20.70 -36.51 -41.25
C LEU A 510 20.64 -37.37 -42.53
N VAL A 511 21.57 -38.32 -42.65
CA VAL A 511 21.66 -39.23 -43.80
C VAL A 511 21.71 -40.67 -43.29
N LYS A 512 20.84 -41.53 -43.82
CA LYS A 512 20.79 -42.95 -43.52
C LYS A 512 21.91 -43.73 -44.23
N ASP A 513 22.49 -44.70 -43.54
CA ASP A 513 23.50 -45.63 -44.10
C ASP A 513 22.84 -46.71 -44.97
N SER A 514 21.60 -47.09 -44.65
CA SER A 514 20.75 -47.99 -45.45
C SER A 514 19.27 -47.60 -45.32
N GLU A 515 18.40 -48.04 -46.24
CA GLU A 515 16.97 -47.70 -46.20
C GLU A 515 16.24 -48.22 -44.94
N ILE A 516 16.79 -49.27 -44.33
CA ILE A 516 16.29 -49.91 -43.10
C ILE A 516 16.76 -49.15 -41.84
N SER A 517 17.80 -48.31 -41.93
CA SER A 517 18.33 -47.59 -40.77
C SER A 517 17.43 -46.42 -40.33
N GLU A 518 17.20 -46.30 -39.03
CA GLU A 518 16.45 -45.18 -38.43
C GLU A 518 17.37 -43.99 -38.12
N PHE A 519 16.80 -42.78 -38.05
CA PHE A 519 17.57 -41.58 -37.70
C PHE A 519 18.02 -41.53 -36.23
N GLY A 520 17.48 -42.39 -35.36
CA GLY A 520 17.93 -42.52 -33.96
C GLY A 520 17.44 -41.43 -33.01
N PHE A 521 16.22 -40.93 -33.19
CA PHE A 521 15.56 -40.03 -32.24
C PHE A 521 14.04 -40.24 -32.23
N THR A 522 13.39 -39.86 -31.14
CA THR A 522 11.92 -39.80 -31.02
C THR A 522 11.46 -38.37 -30.77
N VAL A 523 10.21 -38.08 -31.13
CA VAL A 523 9.54 -36.80 -30.86
C VAL A 523 8.36 -36.99 -29.91
N THR A 524 8.12 -36.02 -29.04
CA THR A 524 6.93 -35.94 -28.18
C THR A 524 6.30 -34.55 -28.26
N GLY A 525 5.00 -34.49 -28.00
CA GLY A 525 4.23 -33.25 -28.09
C GLY A 525 2.74 -33.47 -27.97
N ASP A 526 2.27 -33.73 -26.74
CA ASP A 526 0.82 -33.71 -26.42
C ASP A 526 0.23 -32.30 -26.61
N THR A 527 1.09 -31.28 -26.67
CA THR A 527 0.80 -29.89 -27.05
C THR A 527 1.92 -29.35 -27.95
N THR A 528 1.61 -28.33 -28.75
CA THR A 528 2.61 -27.66 -29.62
C THR A 528 3.48 -26.69 -28.83
N PRO A 529 4.77 -26.52 -29.16
CA PRO A 529 5.49 -27.11 -30.30
C PRO A 529 6.07 -28.51 -29.99
N VAL A 530 6.26 -29.31 -31.03
CA VAL A 530 6.85 -30.65 -30.94
C VAL A 530 8.32 -30.58 -30.53
N ARG A 531 8.72 -31.45 -29.60
CA ARG A 531 10.08 -31.53 -29.05
C ARG A 531 10.72 -32.89 -29.33
N VAL A 532 12.04 -32.93 -29.32
CA VAL A 532 12.81 -34.18 -29.31
C VAL A 532 12.75 -34.80 -27.92
N ASP A 533 12.25 -36.03 -27.81
CA ASP A 533 12.08 -36.76 -26.55
C ASP A 533 13.37 -37.46 -26.15
N LYS A 534 13.80 -38.43 -26.97
CA LYS A 534 15.02 -39.21 -26.78
C LYS A 534 15.85 -39.15 -28.04
N VAL A 535 17.16 -39.19 -27.86
CA VAL A 535 18.14 -39.29 -28.94
C VAL A 535 19.09 -40.43 -28.59
N ASP A 536 19.29 -41.35 -29.52
CA ASP A 536 20.39 -42.31 -29.41
C ASP A 536 21.71 -41.57 -29.63
N SER A 537 22.48 -41.46 -28.55
CA SER A 537 23.83 -40.89 -28.53
C SER A 537 24.80 -41.49 -29.56
N ARG A 538 24.58 -42.74 -30.01
CA ARG A 538 25.41 -43.43 -31.02
C ARG A 538 24.78 -43.41 -32.42
N GLY A 539 23.51 -43.05 -32.52
CA GLY A 539 22.72 -42.94 -33.75
C GLY A 539 23.04 -41.70 -34.57
N ILE A 540 22.36 -41.57 -35.72
CA ILE A 540 22.63 -40.51 -36.71
C ILE A 540 22.31 -39.13 -36.11
N ALA A 541 21.16 -38.97 -35.45
CA ALA A 541 20.77 -37.72 -34.80
C ALA A 541 21.69 -37.33 -33.62
N GLY A 542 22.14 -38.30 -32.81
CA GLY A 542 23.09 -38.07 -31.72
C GLY A 542 24.44 -37.59 -32.22
N LYS A 543 24.98 -38.23 -33.27
CA LYS A 543 26.22 -37.80 -33.94
C LYS A 543 26.11 -36.43 -34.61
N ALA A 544 24.93 -36.07 -35.11
CA ALA A 544 24.64 -34.73 -35.64
C ALA A 544 24.48 -33.65 -34.54
N GLY A 545 24.51 -34.02 -33.25
CA GLY A 545 24.41 -33.07 -32.14
C GLY A 545 22.97 -32.62 -31.82
N MET A 546 21.97 -33.46 -32.14
CA MET A 546 20.61 -33.33 -31.61
C MET A 546 20.58 -33.76 -30.14
N LYS A 547 19.76 -33.10 -29.31
CA LYS A 547 19.58 -33.41 -27.89
C LYS A 547 18.10 -33.56 -27.54
N SER A 548 17.83 -34.30 -26.46
CA SER A 548 16.51 -34.28 -25.81
C SER A 548 16.17 -32.85 -25.38
N GLY A 549 14.92 -32.43 -25.59
CA GLY A 549 14.42 -31.09 -25.30
C GLY A 549 14.54 -30.08 -26.46
N ASP A 550 15.30 -30.37 -27.52
CA ASP A 550 15.38 -29.51 -28.71
C ASP A 550 13.99 -29.37 -29.37
N VAL A 551 13.63 -28.15 -29.76
CA VAL A 551 12.32 -27.84 -30.37
C VAL A 551 12.45 -27.90 -31.89
N LEU A 552 11.54 -28.60 -32.59
CA LEU A 552 11.56 -28.65 -34.06
C LEU A 552 10.94 -27.38 -34.65
N LEU A 553 11.68 -26.69 -35.51
CA LEU A 553 11.22 -25.51 -36.24
C LEU A 553 10.80 -25.85 -37.67
N LYS A 554 11.62 -26.64 -38.39
CA LYS A 554 11.36 -27.04 -39.79
C LYS A 554 11.79 -28.49 -40.04
N VAL A 555 11.04 -29.20 -40.88
CA VAL A 555 11.37 -30.53 -41.43
C VAL A 555 11.40 -30.42 -42.95
N ASN A 556 12.53 -30.73 -43.59
CA ASN A 556 12.78 -30.56 -45.02
C ASN A 556 12.39 -29.17 -45.57
N GLY A 557 12.62 -28.13 -44.79
CA GLY A 557 12.26 -26.74 -45.12
C GLY A 557 10.81 -26.36 -44.82
N VAL A 558 9.90 -27.32 -44.62
CA VAL A 558 8.51 -27.09 -44.20
C VAL A 558 8.49 -26.66 -42.73
N PRO A 559 7.88 -25.52 -42.36
CA PRO A 559 7.70 -25.14 -40.95
C PRO A 559 6.82 -26.14 -40.20
N VAL A 560 7.27 -26.58 -39.02
CA VAL A 560 6.56 -27.57 -38.18
C VAL A 560 6.27 -27.08 -36.76
N LEU A 561 6.60 -25.82 -36.44
CA LEU A 561 6.53 -25.27 -35.08
C LEU A 561 5.14 -25.42 -34.43
N TRP A 562 4.08 -25.30 -35.24
CA TRP A 562 2.68 -25.36 -34.80
C TRP A 562 1.95 -26.62 -35.27
N GLU A 563 2.66 -27.57 -35.87
CA GLU A 563 2.09 -28.83 -36.33
C GLU A 563 1.95 -29.82 -35.18
N CYS A 564 0.92 -30.67 -35.22
CA CYS A 564 0.74 -31.71 -34.21
C CYS A 564 1.80 -32.81 -34.36
N CYS A 565 2.11 -33.54 -33.28
CA CYS A 565 3.14 -34.58 -33.28
C CYS A 565 2.93 -35.62 -34.41
N THR A 566 1.68 -35.96 -34.72
CA THR A 566 1.30 -36.85 -35.83
C THR A 566 1.74 -36.31 -37.19
N ASN A 567 1.46 -35.03 -37.50
CA ASN A 567 1.83 -34.41 -38.77
C ASN A 567 3.35 -34.29 -38.90
N VAL A 568 4.05 -33.90 -37.83
CA VAL A 568 5.52 -33.83 -37.82
C VAL A 568 6.13 -35.22 -38.04
N GLN A 569 5.58 -36.25 -37.41
CA GLN A 569 6.05 -37.62 -37.59
C GLN A 569 5.72 -38.18 -38.97
N GLN A 570 4.58 -37.81 -39.58
CA GLN A 570 4.29 -38.12 -40.99
C GLN A 570 5.30 -37.45 -41.93
N LEU A 571 5.64 -36.17 -41.71
CA LEU A 571 6.65 -35.47 -42.51
C LEU A 571 8.04 -36.10 -42.38
N ILE A 572 8.42 -36.56 -41.18
CA ILE A 572 9.68 -37.30 -40.94
C ILE A 572 9.65 -38.68 -41.62
N ASN A 573 8.54 -39.42 -41.50
CA ASN A 573 8.40 -40.76 -42.07
C ASN A 573 8.28 -40.76 -43.61
N ALA A 574 7.77 -39.68 -44.19
CA ALA A 574 7.77 -39.45 -45.64
C ALA A 574 9.17 -39.14 -46.21
N THR A 575 10.19 -38.97 -45.37
CA THR A 575 11.57 -38.80 -45.83
C THR A 575 12.25 -40.13 -46.12
N GLY A 576 12.92 -40.20 -47.28
CA GLY A 576 13.69 -41.37 -47.69
C GLY A 576 15.03 -41.48 -46.94
N ARG A 577 16.12 -41.31 -47.69
CA ARG A 577 17.49 -41.47 -47.18
C ARG A 577 18.03 -40.21 -46.45
N THR A 578 17.47 -39.04 -46.74
CA THR A 578 17.95 -37.74 -46.26
C THR A 578 16.84 -36.95 -45.56
N LEU A 579 17.18 -36.33 -44.43
CA LEU A 579 16.26 -35.55 -43.60
C LEU A 579 16.99 -34.31 -43.10
N SER A 580 16.48 -33.13 -43.46
CA SER A 580 17.00 -31.84 -42.98
C SER A 580 16.07 -31.30 -41.92
N ILE A 581 16.53 -31.20 -40.67
CA ILE A 581 15.74 -30.65 -39.56
C ILE A 581 16.38 -29.36 -39.06
N THR A 582 15.62 -28.28 -39.05
CA THR A 582 15.99 -27.06 -38.33
C THR A 582 15.45 -27.14 -36.91
N ILE A 583 16.35 -27.18 -35.93
CA ILE A 583 16.04 -27.20 -34.49
C ILE A 583 16.39 -25.88 -33.81
N GLN A 584 15.61 -25.55 -32.78
CA GLN A 584 15.96 -24.59 -31.75
C GLN A 584 16.47 -25.38 -30.53
N PRO A 585 17.79 -25.38 -30.24
CA PRO A 585 18.31 -26.13 -29.11
C PRO A 585 17.88 -25.49 -27.78
N CYS A 586 17.61 -26.33 -26.78
CA CYS A 586 17.09 -25.90 -25.48
C CYS A 586 17.87 -26.56 -24.33
N ASP A 587 18.53 -25.77 -23.49
CA ASP A 587 19.23 -26.29 -22.30
C ASP A 587 18.22 -26.58 -21.16
N GLN A 588 17.95 -27.85 -20.91
CA GLN A 588 16.91 -28.35 -19.97
C GLN A 588 17.07 -27.96 -18.48
N ARG A 589 18.06 -27.14 -18.09
CA ARG A 589 18.45 -26.94 -16.67
C ARG A 589 17.53 -26.06 -15.83
N THR A 590 16.56 -25.33 -16.41
CA THR A 590 15.71 -24.37 -15.68
C THR A 590 14.22 -24.73 -15.62
N ALA A 591 13.70 -25.55 -16.54
CA ALA A 591 12.26 -25.81 -16.65
C ALA A 591 11.61 -26.45 -15.40
N ALA A 592 12.36 -27.26 -14.64
CA ALA A 592 11.83 -27.99 -13.49
C ALA A 592 11.48 -27.10 -12.27
N ALA A 593 11.95 -25.86 -12.22
CA ALA A 593 11.72 -24.96 -11.08
C ALA A 593 10.39 -24.18 -11.16
N VAL A 594 9.78 -24.09 -12.36
CA VAL A 594 8.70 -23.12 -12.64
C VAL A 594 7.29 -23.68 -12.46
N CYS A 595 7.13 -25.02 -12.43
CA CYS A 595 5.82 -25.67 -12.36
C CYS A 595 5.12 -25.63 -10.98
N ASN A 596 5.82 -25.22 -9.91
CA ASN A 596 5.28 -25.23 -8.53
C ASN A 596 4.67 -23.89 -8.05
N ILE A 597 4.33 -22.97 -8.97
CA ILE A 597 3.43 -21.86 -8.66
C ILE A 597 2.19 -21.98 -9.56
N SER A 598 1.22 -22.75 -9.08
CA SER A 598 -0.11 -22.86 -9.67
C SER A 598 -0.76 -21.49 -9.77
N LEU A 599 -1.05 -21.04 -10.99
CA LEU A 599 -2.08 -20.02 -11.19
C LEU A 599 -3.43 -20.64 -10.78
N PRO A 600 -4.30 -19.91 -10.05
CA PRO A 600 -5.59 -20.46 -9.66
C PRO A 600 -6.46 -20.72 -10.88
N THR A 601 -6.81 -21.99 -11.09
CA THR A 601 -7.69 -22.45 -12.18
C THR A 601 -9.04 -21.74 -12.14
N MET A 602 -9.53 -21.33 -13.31
CA MET A 602 -10.84 -20.68 -13.42
C MET A 602 -11.97 -21.68 -13.17
N ASN A 603 -12.63 -21.59 -12.03
CA ASN A 603 -13.91 -22.25 -11.81
C ASN A 603 -15.05 -21.32 -12.26
N ALA A 604 -15.84 -21.80 -13.23
CA ALA A 604 -17.06 -21.12 -13.67
C ALA A 604 -18.05 -20.99 -12.50
N LYS A 605 -18.49 -19.77 -12.22
CA LYS A 605 -19.55 -19.51 -11.24
C LYS A 605 -20.92 -19.69 -11.89
N THR A 606 -21.56 -20.83 -11.64
CA THR A 606 -23.00 -20.98 -11.86
C THR A 606 -23.73 -20.08 -10.86
N TYR A 607 -24.47 -19.08 -11.35
CA TYR A 607 -25.36 -18.28 -10.51
C TYR A 607 -26.65 -19.06 -10.21
N SER A 608 -27.06 -19.06 -8.95
CA SER A 608 -28.45 -19.32 -8.53
C SER A 608 -28.84 -18.33 -7.40
N PRO A 609 -30.11 -17.91 -7.28
CA PRO A 609 -30.50 -16.75 -6.50
C PRO A 609 -30.95 -17.10 -5.06
N MET A 610 -31.10 -16.06 -4.23
CA MET A 610 -31.67 -16.16 -2.88
C MET A 610 -33.13 -16.61 -2.86
N THR A 611 -33.52 -17.35 -1.83
CA THR A 611 -34.89 -17.34 -1.27
C THR A 611 -34.87 -17.58 0.24
N THR A 612 -35.99 -17.30 0.90
CA THR A 612 -36.06 -16.96 2.33
C THR A 612 -36.71 -18.04 3.21
N THR A 613 -36.52 -17.86 4.52
CA THR A 613 -37.44 -18.19 5.65
C THR A 613 -37.45 -19.57 6.33
N ALA A 614 -37.41 -19.48 7.67
CA ALA A 614 -38.18 -20.26 8.67
C ALA A 614 -37.71 -21.65 9.18
N SER A 615 -37.14 -21.63 10.40
CA SER A 615 -37.27 -22.63 11.49
C SER A 615 -36.81 -24.09 11.24
N SER A 616 -36.21 -24.81 12.20
CA SER A 616 -36.67 -24.91 13.58
C SER A 616 -35.65 -25.60 14.53
N LYS A 617 -35.74 -25.22 15.81
CA LYS A 617 -35.65 -26.03 17.04
C LYS A 617 -34.54 -27.10 17.24
N ILE A 618 -33.77 -26.85 18.31
CA ILE A 618 -33.55 -27.72 19.49
C ILE A 618 -32.54 -28.88 19.35
N ASN A 619 -31.37 -28.76 20.01
CA ASN A 619 -31.18 -29.37 21.34
C ASN A 619 -29.94 -28.81 22.09
N ARG A 620 -30.02 -28.79 23.43
CA ARG A 620 -28.87 -28.69 24.34
C ARG A 620 -28.38 -30.10 24.66
N TYR A 621 -27.12 -30.29 25.05
CA TYR A 621 -26.78 -30.67 26.43
C TYR A 621 -25.26 -30.66 26.66
N ASP A 622 -24.92 -30.58 27.95
CA ASP A 622 -23.68 -30.17 28.57
C ASP A 622 -22.57 -31.25 28.66
N ASP A 623 -21.43 -30.81 29.22
CA ASP A 623 -20.59 -31.52 30.21
C ASP A 623 -19.40 -32.46 29.85
N ILE A 624 -18.20 -31.90 30.07
CA ILE A 624 -17.23 -32.24 31.14
C ILE A 624 -16.23 -33.43 31.04
N LEU A 625 -14.93 -33.04 31.02
CA LEU A 625 -13.71 -33.58 31.67
C LEU A 625 -12.97 -34.89 31.24
N GLN A 626 -11.67 -34.90 31.63
CA GLN A 626 -10.66 -36.00 31.69
C GLN A 626 -10.14 -36.54 30.33
N GLU A 627 -8.93 -37.08 30.12
CA GLU A 627 -7.56 -36.99 30.72
C GLU A 627 -6.57 -37.63 29.68
N THR A 628 -5.23 -37.76 29.77
CA THR A 628 -4.22 -37.55 30.84
C THR A 628 -2.87 -37.04 30.24
N THR A 629 -1.82 -37.00 31.05
CA THR A 629 -0.38 -36.73 30.82
C THR A 629 0.41 -37.79 30.01
N ASN A 630 1.57 -37.39 29.44
CA ASN A 630 2.86 -38.05 29.77
C ASN A 630 4.12 -37.27 29.34
N THR A 631 5.12 -37.27 30.23
CA THR A 631 6.51 -36.79 30.02
C THR A 631 7.49 -37.89 30.43
N PRO A 632 8.78 -37.75 30.08
CA PRO A 632 9.82 -38.20 31.01
C PRO A 632 10.90 -37.13 31.27
N GLY A 633 11.28 -36.94 32.55
CA GLY A 633 12.62 -36.46 32.94
C GLY A 633 13.64 -37.62 32.87
N LEU A 634 14.87 -37.60 33.38
CA LEU A 634 15.59 -36.89 34.46
C LEU A 634 17.10 -37.16 34.22
N SER A 635 18.11 -36.57 34.87
CA SER A 635 18.36 -35.29 35.57
C SER A 635 19.84 -35.32 36.04
N ASN A 636 20.51 -34.20 36.38
CA ASN A 636 21.63 -34.28 37.32
C ASN A 636 22.03 -32.98 38.05
N ARG A 637 22.71 -33.14 39.19
CA ARG A 637 23.12 -32.10 40.15
C ARG A 637 24.42 -31.38 39.73
N GLY A 638 24.60 -30.12 40.15
CA GLY A 638 25.89 -29.40 40.06
C GLY A 638 25.94 -28.15 40.95
N ARG A 639 27.01 -28.00 41.73
CA ARG A 639 27.24 -26.91 42.71
C ARG A 639 27.97 -25.71 42.08
N MET A 640 27.73 -24.52 42.67
CA MET A 640 28.65 -23.36 42.82
C MET A 640 29.54 -22.93 41.63
N SER A 641 29.45 -21.67 41.22
CA SER A 641 30.37 -20.61 41.70
C SER A 641 30.16 -19.28 40.98
N SER A 642 30.55 -18.19 41.64
CA SER A 642 30.57 -16.82 41.10
C SER A 642 31.87 -16.55 40.34
N ALA A 643 31.77 -15.99 39.12
CA ALA A 643 32.93 -15.44 38.41
C ALA A 643 32.55 -14.21 37.56
N THR A 644 32.95 -13.03 38.04
CA THR A 644 32.93 -11.77 37.29
C THR A 644 34.02 -11.72 36.21
N THR A 645 33.66 -11.35 34.99
CA THR A 645 34.60 -10.83 33.98
C THR A 645 33.91 -9.68 33.24
N LYS A 646 34.02 -8.41 33.67
CA LYS A 646 35.14 -7.48 33.38
C LYS A 646 35.68 -7.59 31.94
N GLN A 647 35.12 -6.78 31.04
CA GLN A 647 35.96 -6.04 30.09
C GLN A 647 35.74 -4.53 30.31
N LYS A 648 36.79 -3.86 30.79
CA LYS A 648 36.86 -2.40 30.86
C LYS A 648 37.54 -1.88 29.59
N ASN A 649 36.94 -0.83 29.03
CA ASN A 649 37.55 0.34 28.40
C ASN A 649 39.08 0.32 28.17
N LYS A 650 39.50 0.77 26.98
CA LYS A 650 40.54 1.80 26.89
C LYS A 650 40.11 2.97 26.00
N PHE A 651 39.82 4.08 26.67
CA PHE A 651 39.72 5.43 26.13
C PHE A 651 41.13 5.99 25.83
N SER A 652 41.26 6.84 24.81
CA SER A 652 42.08 8.07 24.86
C SER A 652 41.65 8.98 23.70
N ARG A 653 40.83 10.02 23.91
CA ARG A 653 41.17 11.38 24.45
C ARG A 653 42.07 12.23 23.55
N ARG A 654 41.45 13.21 22.88
CA ARG A 654 41.66 14.68 22.97
C ARG A 654 40.98 15.33 21.75
N SER A 655 40.48 16.56 21.76
CA SER A 655 39.90 17.45 22.79
C SER A 655 39.48 18.72 22.03
N PHE A 656 38.36 19.35 22.38
CA PHE A 656 38.28 20.78 22.72
C PHE A 656 36.83 21.13 23.11
N LEU A 657 36.70 22.00 24.11
CA LEU A 657 35.45 22.37 24.79
C LEU A 657 35.33 23.91 24.82
N ASN A 658 34.09 24.39 25.03
CA ASN A 658 33.69 25.79 25.22
C ASN A 658 33.70 26.62 23.91
N LEU A 659 32.68 27.45 23.64
CA LEU A 659 32.34 28.65 24.41
C LEU A 659 30.82 28.97 24.46
N PHE A 660 30.37 29.30 25.67
CA PHE A 660 29.20 30.12 26.07
C PHE A 660 27.75 29.79 25.64
N ASN A 661 27.01 29.32 26.64
CA ASN A 661 25.68 29.83 27.00
C ASN A 661 25.87 30.99 28.02
N ILE A 662 25.02 32.05 28.04
CA ILE A 662 24.55 32.81 29.24
C ILE A 662 23.87 34.19 28.93
N LYS A 663 22.67 34.36 29.51
CA LYS A 663 21.92 35.59 29.94
C LYS A 663 21.19 36.54 28.96
N ARG A 664 19.91 36.74 29.31
CA ARG A 664 19.07 37.94 29.09
C ARG A 664 19.47 39.05 30.09
N HIS A 665 19.28 40.33 29.75
CA HIS A 665 18.41 41.27 30.51
C HIS A 665 18.27 42.68 29.87
N SER A 666 17.04 43.01 29.43
CA SER A 666 16.27 44.26 29.59
C SER A 666 16.91 45.68 29.66
N LYS A 667 16.42 46.59 28.80
CA LYS A 667 15.81 47.95 29.05
C LYS A 667 16.23 49.08 28.08
N SER A 668 15.22 49.77 27.54
CA SER A 668 15.13 51.20 27.12
C SER A 668 16.37 51.93 26.56
N SER A 669 16.29 52.59 25.40
CA SER A 669 15.47 53.82 25.23
C SER A 669 15.45 54.33 23.76
N SER A 670 14.62 55.37 23.54
CA SER A 670 14.40 56.18 22.33
C SER A 670 15.62 56.58 21.48
N ALA A 671 15.47 56.56 20.14
CA ALA A 671 15.26 57.80 19.35
C ALA A 671 15.25 57.56 17.81
N ILE A 672 14.16 58.01 17.16
CA ILE A 672 14.13 58.88 15.95
C ILE A 672 15.29 58.74 14.93
N ASN A 673 15.02 58.19 13.73
CA ASN A 673 15.06 58.97 12.48
C ASN A 673 14.58 58.22 11.20
N THR A 674 13.66 58.88 10.49
CA THR A 674 13.50 59.00 9.02
C THR A 674 13.65 57.78 8.06
N LEU A 675 12.49 57.40 7.50
CA LEU A 675 12.23 57.17 6.05
C LEU A 675 13.18 57.92 5.09
N PRO A 676 13.47 57.37 3.89
CA PRO A 676 12.55 57.59 2.78
C PRO A 676 12.22 56.37 1.88
N THR A 677 10.98 56.36 1.44
CA THR A 677 10.50 55.70 0.21
C THR A 677 11.23 56.21 -1.03
N HIS A 678 11.47 55.35 -2.04
CA HIS A 678 11.06 55.62 -3.43
C HIS A 678 11.22 54.40 -4.36
N LEU A 679 10.09 53.98 -4.94
CA LEU A 679 9.89 53.56 -6.35
C LEU A 679 11.01 52.75 -7.06
N ARG A 680 10.78 51.44 -7.26
CA ARG A 680 9.99 50.95 -8.42
C ARG A 680 9.53 49.51 -8.22
#